data_AF-A0AAE0RZN5-F1
#
_entry.id   AF-A0AAE0RZN5-F1
#
_cell.length_a   1.000
_cell.length_b   1.000
_cell.length_c   1.000
_cell.angle_alpha   90.00
_cell.angle_beta   90.00
_cell.angle_gamma   90.00
#
_symmetry.space_group_name_H-M   'P 1'
#
loop_
_entity.id
_entity.type
_entity.pdbx_description
1 polymer ?
#
loop_
_entity_poly.entity_id
_entity_poly.type
_entity_poly.pdbx_seq_one_letter_code
_entity_poly.pdbx_strand_id
1 'polypeptide(L)'
;MKLLSIGIQHFDELRETNRMYVDKTEMIYHLMKEKGVYFLSRPRRFGKSLLLSTMEMLALGRKDLFQGLWIEDKWDWTRKYPVIRISFTQVAYKDLGLNAAILEKLLSLYEQFQLTPKTTKSIHLLFSELLQLVHAKHGKIVLLIDEYDKPIIDFLEEKHIETATENQAIMKNFYSCLKDNGHFIHTLLITGISKFAKVSVFSELNHLDDLTLDPNYVNLLGYTQEELEKYFDEHLDFYLTKHNKETKQGLLDKIRLWYNGFSWDGENRVYNPFSILNFFQKNTFANYWFVSGTPTFLLRLMFEKKNYEFENVSFNVNSNNIYDIHKLELIPILFQTGYLTIVEAKDNPFSEMKDYVLNYPNKEVRDSFYDFIINSICFTDGADKKFIERISHGFMGNNLDEVEEVIDEMFKDVPHDFYVKQEVVLHCLLHIVFTYVGLQIQSEVHTQKGRLDAIVETKSHVYIFEFKINKTVNEAIKQIRQKEYGLKYAKTKKQLIGIGECPAPNPTYTVTLNANTGIDGTTKTIPVESGRTVPITTTGLPTKENYGLGGWNTEANGSGTKFVFGETPVIADITIYAQWTQNKPDTPKNLTAKVVNATEIDISWTATANTLKYNLFDGTTQIGGDITGTSFSHKGLGIATTHTYTIKACNGVGCSELSAAVSATTQDLSITVNEIKNTGDIRPTTLFSTLKPMFTTDAAPTSVGSVTFTFDNGIFSDDENNPLTFTFRKNENLVHLSIFKFSTGTPAISTGSSTLVSYVPSTGVTSPSSSGYDYFTNLPFANIAYTYLVFSILNSNQHAYSYRLRYGNSKYFKFVLDYDGGINPPTITSQPLDITVVVGKTATFSVSANDNGSPSTYQWQKAESQATGTFTNIAGATSTTYSHSVTADDNGDLFRVVVTNAADPTTSRAAKLTVITVPTITRHPVNSLVSSGQNATLSVVASANNGTLSYQWQRADKTTPTNFSNIAGATNASYSFASTTEDYGDHFRVVVSNEAGSVTSNYVSLNIISLPTITTQPVSVTTSVGGSVTFSIVANANNGTISYKWQKAVPGSSNFVDYLGNYASFTLSSNDVIVANSGTRYLCIVTNEVGSVTSSIVTLTVNP
;
A
#
# COMPACT_ATOMS: atom_id res chain seq x y z
N MET A 1 -29.72 -25.53 -34.70
CA MET A 1 -29.25 -24.20 -34.24
C MET A 1 -28.01 -23.75 -34.99
N LYS A 2 -28.13 -22.68 -35.78
CA LYS A 2 -26.97 -22.05 -36.43
C LYS A 2 -26.03 -21.44 -35.39
N LEU A 3 -24.72 -21.51 -35.65
CA LEU A 3 -23.70 -20.89 -34.82
C LEU A 3 -23.81 -19.36 -34.85
N LEU A 4 -23.58 -18.72 -33.70
CA LEU A 4 -23.58 -17.27 -33.56
C LEU A 4 -22.30 -16.65 -34.16
N SER A 5 -22.37 -15.40 -34.62
CA SER A 5 -21.31 -14.68 -35.35
C SER A 5 -20.50 -13.71 -34.49
N ILE A 6 -20.27 -14.05 -33.22
CA ILE A 6 -19.59 -13.16 -32.25
C ILE A 6 -18.14 -12.94 -32.65
N GLY A 7 -17.76 -11.67 -32.81
CA GLY A 7 -16.39 -11.27 -33.15
C GLY A 7 -16.05 -11.38 -34.65
N ILE A 8 -16.94 -11.91 -35.48
CA ILE A 8 -16.72 -12.03 -36.92
C ILE A 8 -17.23 -10.76 -37.61
N GLN A 9 -16.33 -10.08 -38.32
CA GLN A 9 -16.63 -8.83 -39.04
C GLN A 9 -16.57 -8.98 -40.57
N HIS A 10 -16.22 -10.17 -41.04
CA HIS A 10 -16.07 -10.52 -42.45
C HIS A 10 -17.30 -11.32 -42.91
N PHE A 11 -18.01 -10.80 -43.90
CA PHE A 11 -19.27 -11.38 -44.39
C PHE A 11 -19.03 -12.72 -45.08
N ASP A 12 -17.98 -12.83 -45.88
CA ASP A 12 -17.50 -14.07 -46.49
C ASP A 12 -17.24 -15.16 -45.44
N GLU A 13 -16.42 -14.88 -44.42
CA GLU A 13 -16.15 -15.83 -43.34
C GLU A 13 -17.45 -16.30 -42.64
N LEU A 14 -18.36 -15.36 -42.36
CA LEU A 14 -19.64 -15.64 -41.71
C LEU A 14 -20.49 -16.60 -42.56
N ARG A 15 -20.56 -16.36 -43.88
CA ARG A 15 -21.38 -17.16 -44.81
C ARG A 15 -20.74 -18.51 -45.10
N GLU A 16 -19.43 -18.57 -45.34
CA GLU A 16 -18.68 -19.80 -45.60
C GLU A 16 -18.71 -20.76 -44.40
N THR A 17 -18.72 -20.23 -43.18
CA THR A 17 -18.87 -21.02 -41.94
C THR A 17 -20.32 -21.29 -41.52
N ASN A 18 -21.30 -20.98 -42.39
CA ASN A 18 -22.73 -21.18 -42.18
C ASN A 18 -23.25 -20.64 -40.83
N ARG A 19 -22.76 -19.46 -40.43
CA ARG A 19 -23.19 -18.79 -39.20
C ARG A 19 -24.46 -17.97 -39.40
N MET A 20 -25.06 -17.59 -38.30
CA MET A 20 -26.25 -16.74 -38.30
C MET A 20 -25.94 -15.34 -38.84
N TYR A 21 -26.77 -14.90 -39.80
CA TYR A 21 -26.78 -13.57 -40.39
C TYR A 21 -28.21 -13.04 -40.37
N VAL A 22 -28.39 -11.80 -39.90
CA VAL A 22 -29.67 -11.10 -40.02
C VAL A 22 -29.64 -10.32 -41.33
N ASP A 23 -30.55 -10.64 -42.23
CA ASP A 23 -30.54 -10.12 -43.59
C ASP A 23 -30.92 -8.64 -43.65
N LYS A 24 -29.95 -7.79 -44.02
CA LYS A 24 -30.11 -6.35 -44.25
C LYS A 24 -29.98 -5.97 -45.73
N THR A 25 -29.98 -6.95 -46.63
CA THR A 25 -29.56 -6.75 -48.01
C THR A 25 -30.53 -5.93 -48.87
N GLU A 26 -31.79 -5.79 -48.45
CA GLU A 26 -32.75 -4.88 -49.07
C GLU A 26 -32.32 -3.41 -48.96
N MET A 27 -31.96 -2.95 -47.76
CA MET A 27 -31.46 -1.58 -47.57
C MET A 27 -30.12 -1.38 -48.29
N ILE A 28 -29.25 -2.40 -48.30
CA ILE A 28 -27.97 -2.34 -49.04
C ILE A 28 -28.20 -2.21 -50.55
N TYR A 29 -29.20 -2.92 -51.10
CA TYR A 29 -29.58 -2.80 -52.50
C TYR A 29 -29.93 -1.36 -52.85
N HIS A 30 -30.75 -0.69 -52.03
CA HIS A 30 -31.12 0.71 -52.26
C HIS A 30 -29.92 1.67 -52.19
N LEU A 31 -28.95 1.41 -51.31
CA LEU A 31 -27.72 2.21 -51.21
C LEU A 31 -26.76 2.02 -52.40
N MET A 32 -26.76 0.84 -53.04
CA MET A 32 -25.75 0.49 -54.05
C MET A 32 -26.28 0.46 -55.48
N LYS A 33 -27.61 0.49 -55.67
CA LYS A 33 -28.24 0.45 -57.00
C LYS A 33 -27.83 1.65 -57.87
N GLU A 34 -27.72 2.82 -57.25
CA GLU A 34 -27.34 4.08 -57.92
C GLU A 34 -26.04 4.64 -57.35
N LYS A 35 -25.50 5.66 -58.03
CA LYS A 35 -24.31 6.36 -57.53
C LYS A 35 -24.66 7.11 -56.25
N GLY A 36 -23.85 6.95 -55.20
CA GLY A 36 -24.13 7.57 -53.90
C GLY A 36 -22.89 7.85 -53.05
N VAL A 37 -22.98 8.89 -52.21
CA VAL A 37 -21.92 9.31 -51.29
C VAL A 37 -22.53 9.46 -49.91
N TYR A 38 -22.19 8.53 -49.02
CA TYR A 38 -22.90 8.29 -47.77
C TYR A 38 -21.97 8.38 -46.56
N PHE A 39 -22.56 8.82 -45.45
CA PHE A 39 -21.97 8.84 -44.13
C PHE A 39 -22.90 8.12 -43.14
N LEU A 40 -22.34 7.25 -42.31
CA LEU A 40 -23.09 6.55 -41.27
C LEU A 40 -22.34 6.58 -39.94
N SER A 41 -22.89 7.32 -38.98
CA SER A 41 -22.45 7.26 -37.59
C SER A 41 -23.35 6.30 -36.81
N ARG A 42 -22.74 5.33 -36.14
CA ARG A 42 -23.40 4.47 -35.15
C ARG A 42 -22.42 4.21 -34.01
N PRO A 43 -22.92 3.96 -32.78
CA PRO A 43 -22.08 3.54 -31.66
C PRO A 43 -21.22 2.31 -31.99
N ARG A 44 -20.24 2.03 -31.12
CA ARG A 44 -19.41 0.83 -31.25
C ARG A 44 -20.28 -0.44 -31.25
N ARG A 45 -19.82 -1.49 -31.94
CA ARG A 45 -20.44 -2.83 -31.91
C ARG A 45 -21.84 -2.95 -32.54
N PHE A 46 -22.22 -1.99 -33.38
CA PHE A 46 -23.47 -2.03 -34.14
C PHE A 46 -23.39 -2.79 -35.48
N GLY A 47 -22.25 -3.38 -35.83
CA GLY A 47 -22.09 -4.15 -37.07
C GLY A 47 -21.66 -3.34 -38.30
N LYS A 48 -21.10 -2.14 -38.12
CA LYS A 48 -20.59 -1.29 -39.21
C LYS A 48 -19.60 -2.02 -40.13
N SER A 49 -18.59 -2.66 -39.56
CA SER A 49 -17.56 -3.37 -40.34
C SER A 49 -18.13 -4.58 -41.09
N LEU A 50 -19.14 -5.25 -40.53
CA LEU A 50 -19.86 -6.33 -41.22
C LEU A 50 -20.71 -5.80 -42.38
N LEU A 51 -21.36 -4.65 -42.23
CA LEU A 51 -22.05 -3.95 -43.32
C LEU A 51 -21.07 -3.62 -44.46
N LEU A 52 -19.92 -3.03 -44.16
CA LEU A 52 -18.90 -2.73 -45.16
C LEU A 52 -18.40 -3.99 -45.88
N SER A 53 -18.15 -5.07 -45.14
CA SER A 53 -17.75 -6.34 -45.74
C SER A 53 -18.86 -6.96 -46.60
N THR A 54 -20.13 -6.80 -46.22
CA THR A 54 -21.27 -7.25 -47.03
C THR A 54 -21.33 -6.47 -48.34
N MET A 55 -21.19 -5.14 -48.29
CA MET A 55 -21.14 -4.28 -49.48
C MET A 55 -19.93 -4.58 -50.38
N GLU A 56 -18.77 -4.87 -49.79
CA GLU A 56 -17.56 -5.29 -50.49
C GLU A 56 -17.80 -6.59 -51.27
N MET A 57 -18.36 -7.62 -50.64
CA MET A 57 -18.67 -8.89 -51.32
C MET A 57 -19.73 -8.73 -52.42
N LEU A 58 -20.71 -7.85 -52.21
CA LEU A 58 -21.71 -7.53 -53.23
C LEU A 58 -21.07 -6.84 -54.45
N ALA A 59 -20.21 -5.85 -54.22
CA ALA A 59 -19.50 -5.12 -55.27
C ALA A 59 -18.55 -6.02 -56.08
N LEU A 60 -17.92 -7.00 -55.44
CA LEU A 60 -17.05 -7.99 -56.09
C LEU A 60 -17.84 -9.05 -56.89
N GLY A 61 -19.18 -9.10 -56.73
CA GLY A 61 -20.05 -10.04 -57.43
C GLY A 61 -19.98 -11.47 -56.92
N ARG A 62 -19.69 -11.68 -55.62
CA ARG A 62 -19.64 -13.00 -54.96
C ARG A 62 -21.04 -13.58 -54.70
N LYS A 63 -21.78 -13.90 -55.77
CA LYS A 63 -23.17 -14.42 -55.71
C LYS A 63 -23.33 -15.62 -54.78
N ASP A 64 -22.31 -16.49 -54.72
CA ASP A 64 -22.25 -17.67 -53.87
C ASP A 64 -22.53 -17.38 -52.39
N LEU A 65 -22.11 -16.21 -51.90
CA LEU A 65 -22.28 -15.83 -50.49
C LEU A 65 -23.70 -15.33 -50.15
N PHE A 66 -24.48 -14.91 -51.15
CA PHE A 66 -25.79 -14.27 -50.97
C PHE A 66 -26.98 -15.21 -51.16
N GLN A 67 -26.75 -16.52 -51.33
CA GLN A 67 -27.82 -17.50 -51.46
C GLN A 67 -28.78 -17.49 -50.27
N GLY A 68 -30.08 -17.43 -50.54
CA GLY A 68 -31.16 -17.38 -49.56
C GLY A 68 -31.35 -16.02 -48.88
N LEU A 69 -30.66 -14.96 -49.34
CA LEU A 69 -30.87 -13.59 -48.90
C LEU A 69 -31.78 -12.84 -49.88
N TRP A 70 -32.44 -11.79 -49.42
CA TRP A 70 -33.40 -10.99 -50.19
C TRP A 70 -32.81 -10.47 -51.51
N ILE A 71 -31.52 -10.12 -51.52
CA ILE A 71 -30.86 -9.54 -52.69
C ILE A 71 -30.51 -10.54 -53.81
N GLU A 72 -30.59 -11.86 -53.55
CA GLU A 72 -30.11 -12.92 -54.45
C GLU A 72 -30.63 -12.77 -55.90
N ASP A 73 -31.93 -12.49 -56.04
CA ASP A 73 -32.62 -12.37 -57.32
C ASP A 73 -32.86 -10.92 -57.77
N LYS A 74 -32.44 -9.93 -56.97
CA LYS A 74 -32.63 -8.49 -57.24
C LYS A 74 -31.40 -7.79 -57.80
N TRP A 75 -30.21 -8.35 -57.57
CA TRP A 75 -28.94 -7.77 -58.00
C TRP A 75 -28.47 -8.28 -59.36
N ASP A 76 -27.91 -7.38 -60.17
CA ASP A 76 -27.26 -7.72 -61.42
C ASP A 76 -25.82 -8.20 -61.15
N TRP A 77 -25.66 -9.51 -60.97
CA TRP A 77 -24.38 -10.16 -60.68
C TRP A 77 -23.33 -10.06 -61.79
N THR A 78 -23.69 -9.54 -62.97
CA THR A 78 -22.72 -9.22 -64.01
C THR A 78 -21.97 -7.92 -63.71
N ARG A 79 -22.55 -7.03 -62.89
CA ARG A 79 -21.91 -5.79 -62.45
C ARG A 79 -20.92 -6.08 -61.35
N LYS A 80 -19.66 -5.75 -61.63
CA LYS A 80 -18.54 -5.85 -60.69
C LYS A 80 -17.85 -4.50 -60.58
N TYR A 81 -17.47 -4.14 -59.37
CA TYR A 81 -16.79 -2.90 -59.08
C TYR A 81 -15.49 -3.20 -58.30
N PRO A 82 -14.34 -2.60 -58.65
CA PRO A 82 -13.17 -2.59 -57.78
C PRO A 82 -13.51 -1.95 -56.43
N VAL A 83 -13.11 -2.59 -55.33
CA VAL A 83 -13.36 -2.10 -53.98
C VAL A 83 -12.07 -1.61 -53.34
N ILE A 84 -12.05 -0.35 -52.89
CA ILE A 84 -10.99 0.19 -52.05
C ILE A 84 -11.55 0.28 -50.63
N ARG A 85 -10.96 -0.47 -49.70
CA ARG A 85 -11.35 -0.46 -48.28
C ARG A 85 -10.21 0.07 -47.42
N ILE A 86 -10.49 1.11 -46.65
CA ILE A 86 -9.56 1.70 -45.68
C ILE A 86 -10.20 1.65 -44.30
N SER A 87 -9.58 0.89 -43.38
CA SER A 87 -9.96 0.89 -41.96
C SER A 87 -8.86 1.56 -41.15
N PHE A 88 -9.18 2.66 -40.46
CA PHE A 88 -8.22 3.36 -39.61
C PHE A 88 -7.87 2.56 -38.36
N THR A 89 -8.64 1.53 -37.99
CA THR A 89 -8.25 0.57 -36.94
C THR A 89 -6.97 -0.20 -37.29
N GLN A 90 -6.67 -0.35 -38.58
CA GLN A 90 -5.50 -1.09 -39.09
C GLN A 90 -4.35 -0.16 -39.53
N VAL A 91 -4.47 1.14 -39.26
CA VAL A 91 -3.46 2.14 -39.63
C VAL A 91 -2.61 2.45 -38.39
N ALA A 92 -1.29 2.28 -38.47
CA ALA A 92 -0.36 2.43 -37.35
C ALA A 92 -0.03 3.90 -37.01
N TYR A 93 -1.06 4.77 -36.96
CA TYR A 93 -0.88 6.22 -36.74
C TYR A 93 -0.39 6.58 -35.33
N LYS A 94 -0.50 5.68 -34.36
CA LYS A 94 -0.01 5.90 -32.99
C LYS A 94 1.52 5.87 -32.92
N ASP A 95 2.15 5.03 -33.74
CA ASP A 95 3.60 4.84 -33.75
C ASP A 95 4.29 5.72 -34.79
N LEU A 96 3.67 5.85 -35.98
CA LEU A 96 4.28 6.52 -37.14
C LEU A 96 3.84 7.97 -37.33
N GLY A 97 2.79 8.41 -36.63
CA GLY A 97 2.03 9.60 -36.98
C GLY A 97 1.10 9.37 -38.19
N LEU A 98 -0.02 10.10 -38.23
CA LEU A 98 -1.11 9.80 -39.17
C LEU A 98 -0.72 9.94 -40.65
N ASN A 99 0.09 10.95 -41.00
CA ASN A 99 0.49 11.18 -42.39
C ASN A 99 1.34 10.02 -42.95
N ALA A 100 2.31 9.53 -42.18
CA ALA A 100 3.15 8.41 -42.57
C ALA A 100 2.35 7.10 -42.63
N ALA A 101 1.46 6.87 -41.66
CA ALA A 101 0.64 5.66 -41.64
C ALA A 101 -0.37 5.60 -42.81
N ILE A 102 -0.95 6.73 -43.22
CA ILE A 102 -1.78 6.81 -44.43
C ILE A 102 -0.94 6.51 -45.68
N LEU A 103 0.29 7.04 -45.75
CA LEU A 103 1.19 6.79 -46.87
C LEU A 103 1.47 5.29 -47.05
N GLU A 104 1.83 4.59 -45.97
CA GLU A 104 2.03 3.13 -46.00
C GLU A 104 0.78 2.38 -46.46
N LYS A 105 -0.40 2.79 -45.96
CA LYS A 105 -1.65 2.18 -46.38
C LYS A 105 -1.92 2.40 -47.88
N LEU A 106 -1.68 3.60 -48.40
CA LEU A 106 -1.84 3.87 -49.84
C LEU A 106 -0.88 3.01 -50.66
N LEU A 107 0.39 2.89 -50.27
CA LEU A 107 1.37 2.04 -50.97
C LEU A 107 0.93 0.57 -51.00
N SER A 108 0.40 0.04 -49.89
CA SER A 108 -0.16 -1.32 -49.87
C SER A 108 -1.34 -1.50 -50.84
N LEU A 109 -2.15 -0.45 -51.06
CA LEU A 109 -3.24 -0.49 -52.03
C LEU A 109 -2.73 -0.47 -53.47
N TYR A 110 -1.67 0.28 -53.77
CA TYR A 110 -1.02 0.21 -55.09
C TYR A 110 -0.55 -1.22 -55.39
N GLU A 111 0.07 -1.89 -54.42
CA GLU A 111 0.48 -3.29 -54.54
C GLU A 111 -0.73 -4.22 -54.76
N GLN A 112 -1.78 -4.06 -53.96
CA GLN A 112 -3.02 -4.85 -54.05
C GLN A 112 -3.64 -4.78 -55.46
N PHE A 113 -3.64 -3.60 -56.10
CA PHE A 113 -4.16 -3.40 -57.45
C PHE A 113 -3.15 -3.63 -58.57
N GLN A 114 -1.92 -4.05 -58.23
CA GLN A 114 -0.81 -4.23 -59.17
C GLN A 114 -0.58 -2.95 -60.01
N LEU A 115 -0.43 -1.84 -59.30
CA LEU A 115 -0.17 -0.50 -59.83
C LEU A 115 1.15 0.03 -59.27
N THR A 116 1.75 0.99 -59.96
CA THR A 116 2.97 1.66 -59.50
C THR A 116 2.71 3.16 -59.39
N PRO A 117 2.99 3.79 -58.25
CA PRO A 117 2.80 5.24 -58.08
C PRO A 117 3.75 6.01 -58.99
N LYS A 118 3.24 7.05 -59.68
CA LYS A 118 4.07 7.91 -60.56
C LYS A 118 4.49 9.21 -59.87
N THR A 119 3.95 9.49 -58.69
CA THR A 119 4.29 10.63 -57.82
C THR A 119 4.43 10.16 -56.38
N THR A 120 5.33 10.76 -55.60
CA THR A 120 5.50 10.47 -54.16
C THR A 120 5.38 11.72 -53.28
N LYS A 121 4.84 12.82 -53.84
CA LYS A 121 4.98 14.16 -53.24
C LYS A 121 4.08 14.40 -52.01
N SER A 122 2.88 13.83 -51.94
CA SER A 122 1.95 13.99 -50.80
C SER A 122 0.83 12.95 -50.81
N ILE A 123 0.21 12.70 -49.65
CA ILE A 123 -0.85 11.69 -49.47
C ILE A 123 -2.11 11.97 -50.30
N HIS A 124 -2.54 13.23 -50.46
CA HIS A 124 -3.74 13.57 -51.25
C HIS A 124 -3.51 13.34 -52.75
N LEU A 125 -2.31 13.65 -53.27
CA LEU A 125 -1.96 13.41 -54.67
C LEU A 125 -1.85 11.92 -54.97
N LEU A 126 -1.25 11.15 -54.06
CA LEU A 126 -1.17 9.70 -54.16
C LEU A 126 -2.56 9.07 -54.15
N PHE A 127 -3.45 9.51 -53.25
CA PHE A 127 -4.80 8.95 -53.22
C PHE A 127 -5.60 9.31 -54.47
N SER A 128 -5.46 10.55 -54.96
CA SER A 128 -6.04 11.00 -56.24
C SER A 128 -5.56 10.14 -57.43
N GLU A 129 -4.25 9.90 -57.53
CA GLU A 129 -3.66 9.07 -58.57
C GLU A 129 -4.14 7.62 -58.47
N LEU A 130 -4.18 7.04 -57.26
CA LEU A 130 -4.67 5.67 -57.04
C LEU A 130 -6.10 5.52 -57.58
N LEU A 131 -7.00 6.44 -57.26
CA LEU A 131 -8.38 6.42 -57.75
C LEU A 131 -8.45 6.50 -59.29
N GLN A 132 -7.63 7.34 -59.91
CA GLN A 132 -7.56 7.46 -61.37
C GLN A 132 -7.07 6.17 -62.04
N LEU A 133 -5.99 5.59 -61.51
CA LEU A 133 -5.38 4.38 -62.07
C LEU A 133 -6.28 3.15 -61.88
N VAL A 134 -6.88 2.98 -60.71
CA VAL A 134 -7.85 1.91 -60.46
C VAL A 134 -9.05 2.07 -61.39
N HIS A 135 -9.56 3.29 -61.56
CA HIS A 135 -10.67 3.52 -62.48
C HIS A 135 -10.32 3.21 -63.93
N ALA A 136 -9.14 3.64 -64.39
CA ALA A 136 -8.69 3.39 -65.75
C ALA A 136 -8.53 1.90 -66.06
N LYS A 137 -8.10 1.09 -65.07
CA LYS A 137 -7.84 -0.34 -65.24
C LYS A 137 -9.05 -1.23 -64.93
N HIS A 138 -9.91 -0.83 -63.99
CA HIS A 138 -10.95 -1.69 -63.42
C HIS A 138 -12.38 -1.09 -63.43
N GLY A 139 -12.56 0.17 -63.85
CA GLY A 139 -13.87 0.82 -63.91
C GLY A 139 -14.28 1.54 -62.62
N LYS A 140 -15.57 1.79 -62.42
CA LYS A 140 -16.07 2.60 -61.28
C LYS A 140 -15.76 1.96 -59.93
N ILE A 141 -15.39 2.77 -58.94
CA ILE A 141 -14.89 2.30 -57.65
C ILE A 141 -15.97 2.29 -56.58
N VAL A 142 -16.00 1.26 -55.74
CA VAL A 142 -16.68 1.29 -54.43
C VAL A 142 -15.64 1.61 -53.36
N LEU A 143 -15.76 2.76 -52.71
CA LEU A 143 -14.84 3.25 -51.69
C LEU A 143 -15.48 3.13 -50.31
N LEU A 144 -14.89 2.30 -49.45
CA LEU A 144 -15.39 1.99 -48.12
C LEU A 144 -14.37 2.44 -47.07
N ILE A 145 -14.79 3.32 -46.16
CA ILE A 145 -13.93 3.89 -45.13
C ILE A 145 -14.51 3.58 -43.75
N ASP A 146 -13.74 2.90 -42.92
CA ASP A 146 -14.13 2.48 -41.56
C ASP A 146 -13.33 3.24 -40.49
N GLU A 147 -14.01 3.58 -39.40
CA GLU A 147 -13.51 4.34 -38.25
C GLU A 147 -12.72 5.63 -38.60
N TYR A 148 -13.25 6.46 -39.51
CA TYR A 148 -12.58 7.70 -39.98
C TYR A 148 -12.15 8.67 -38.87
N ASP A 149 -12.86 8.63 -37.74
CA ASP A 149 -12.71 9.52 -36.58
C ASP A 149 -11.74 8.99 -35.53
N LYS A 150 -11.32 7.72 -35.64
CA LYS A 150 -10.42 7.06 -34.69
C LYS A 150 -9.09 7.81 -34.46
N PRO A 151 -8.39 8.30 -35.50
CA PRO A 151 -7.14 9.04 -35.32
C PRO A 151 -7.31 10.37 -34.59
N ILE A 152 -8.52 10.89 -34.47
CA ILE A 152 -8.79 12.12 -33.71
C ILE A 152 -9.21 11.74 -32.29
N ILE A 153 -10.15 10.80 -32.14
CA ILE A 153 -10.71 10.39 -30.84
C ILE A 153 -9.64 9.85 -29.89
N ASP A 154 -8.67 9.10 -30.41
CA ASP A 154 -7.59 8.52 -29.61
C ASP A 154 -6.66 9.57 -28.95
N PHE A 155 -6.74 10.84 -29.37
CA PHE A 155 -5.89 11.93 -28.88
C PHE A 155 -6.67 13.11 -28.27
N LEU A 156 -7.95 12.95 -27.93
CA LEU A 156 -8.77 14.01 -27.29
C LEU A 156 -8.39 14.30 -25.82
N GLU A 157 -7.35 13.66 -25.28
CA GLU A 157 -6.83 13.98 -23.96
C GLU A 157 -6.07 15.33 -23.98
N GLU A 158 -6.12 16.11 -22.89
CA GLU A 158 -5.59 17.48 -22.83
C GLU A 158 -4.11 17.56 -23.21
N LYS A 159 -3.30 16.61 -22.73
CA LYS A 159 -1.88 16.44 -23.09
C LYS A 159 -1.61 16.11 -24.57
N HIS A 160 -2.64 15.78 -25.35
CA HIS A 160 -2.53 15.30 -26.73
C HIS A 160 -3.45 16.04 -27.71
N ILE A 161 -4.10 17.12 -27.27
CA ILE A 161 -5.07 17.86 -28.09
C ILE A 161 -4.43 18.48 -29.35
N GLU A 162 -3.14 18.82 -29.29
CA GLU A 162 -2.36 19.30 -30.45
C GLU A 162 -2.26 18.21 -31.53
N THR A 163 -2.01 16.96 -31.14
CA THR A 163 -1.98 15.81 -32.06
C THR A 163 -3.35 15.54 -32.67
N ALA A 164 -4.44 15.68 -31.90
CA ALA A 164 -5.79 15.58 -32.44
C ALA A 164 -6.09 16.66 -33.49
N THR A 165 -5.61 17.89 -33.24
CA THR A 165 -5.72 19.03 -34.17
C THR A 165 -4.92 18.80 -35.45
N GLU A 166 -3.68 18.31 -35.32
CA GLU A 166 -2.83 17.94 -36.46
C GLU A 166 -3.47 16.81 -37.29
N ASN A 167 -3.97 15.77 -36.63
CA ASN A 167 -4.63 14.64 -37.29
C ASN A 167 -5.90 15.10 -38.04
N GLN A 168 -6.67 16.03 -37.47
CA GLN A 168 -7.82 16.64 -38.16
C GLN A 168 -7.40 17.37 -39.44
N ALA A 169 -6.29 18.12 -39.42
CA ALA A 169 -5.76 18.81 -40.59
C ALA A 169 -5.24 17.83 -41.67
N ILE A 170 -4.55 16.77 -41.27
CA ILE A 170 -4.07 15.70 -42.17
C ILE A 170 -5.27 15.00 -42.83
N MET A 171 -6.32 14.68 -42.07
CA MET A 171 -7.53 14.05 -42.60
C MET A 171 -8.25 14.96 -43.59
N LYS A 172 -8.36 16.27 -43.29
CA LYS A 172 -8.93 17.24 -44.22
C LYS A 172 -8.15 17.27 -45.54
N ASN A 173 -6.81 17.25 -45.47
CA ASN A 173 -5.96 17.18 -46.67
C ASN A 173 -6.21 15.87 -47.46
N PHE A 174 -6.22 14.73 -46.76
CA PHE A 174 -6.41 13.41 -47.35
C PHE A 174 -7.72 13.29 -48.14
N TYR A 175 -8.85 13.75 -47.58
CA TYR A 175 -10.16 13.64 -48.23
C TYR A 175 -10.42 14.70 -49.29
N SER A 176 -9.66 15.79 -49.34
CA SER A 176 -9.87 16.88 -50.29
C SER A 176 -9.88 16.42 -51.76
N CYS A 177 -9.10 15.39 -52.10
CA CYS A 177 -9.01 14.88 -53.47
C CYS A 177 -10.30 14.20 -53.95
N LEU A 178 -11.18 13.77 -53.05
CA LEU A 178 -12.42 13.08 -53.40
C LEU A 178 -13.39 13.98 -54.17
N LYS A 179 -13.29 15.31 -54.01
CA LYS A 179 -14.10 16.28 -54.76
C LYS A 179 -13.87 16.18 -56.26
N ASP A 180 -12.61 16.22 -56.68
CA ASP A 180 -12.23 16.19 -58.10
C ASP A 180 -12.31 14.77 -58.68
N ASN A 181 -12.17 13.75 -57.84
CA ASN A 181 -12.20 12.34 -58.22
C ASN A 181 -13.58 11.67 -58.06
N GLY A 182 -14.61 12.41 -57.62
CA GLY A 182 -15.93 11.85 -57.32
C GLY A 182 -16.64 11.23 -58.52
N HIS A 183 -16.22 11.54 -59.74
CA HIS A 183 -16.73 10.91 -60.96
C HIS A 183 -16.17 9.50 -61.19
N PHE A 184 -15.07 9.10 -60.56
CA PHE A 184 -14.52 7.75 -60.61
C PHE A 184 -15.20 6.78 -59.64
N ILE A 185 -15.90 7.31 -58.64
CA ILE A 185 -16.52 6.54 -57.55
C ILE A 185 -17.99 6.28 -57.88
N HIS A 186 -18.41 5.02 -57.79
CA HIS A 186 -19.81 4.60 -57.82
C HIS A 186 -20.47 4.78 -56.45
N THR A 187 -19.88 4.20 -55.40
CA THR A 187 -20.40 4.30 -54.03
C THR A 187 -19.27 4.69 -53.08
N LEU A 188 -19.48 5.72 -52.26
CA LEU A 188 -18.63 6.05 -51.12
C LEU A 188 -19.45 5.83 -49.84
N LEU A 189 -18.97 5.01 -48.91
CA LEU A 189 -19.54 4.93 -47.56
C LEU A 189 -18.44 5.16 -46.52
N ILE A 190 -18.63 6.19 -45.71
CA ILE A 190 -17.75 6.53 -44.58
C ILE A 190 -18.48 6.21 -43.28
N THR A 191 -17.82 5.48 -42.39
CA THR A 191 -18.40 5.09 -41.10
C THR A 191 -17.51 5.47 -39.92
N GLY A 192 -18.12 5.74 -38.77
CA GLY A 192 -17.45 6.13 -37.53
C GLY A 192 -18.40 6.16 -36.33
N ILE A 193 -17.93 6.69 -35.20
CA ILE A 193 -18.75 6.88 -33.98
C ILE A 193 -19.14 8.34 -33.77
N SER A 194 -18.31 9.30 -34.16
CA SER A 194 -18.45 10.74 -33.94
C SER A 194 -18.90 11.49 -35.21
N LYS A 195 -19.61 12.61 -35.00
CA LYS A 195 -19.91 13.60 -36.05
C LYS A 195 -19.07 14.88 -35.96
N PHE A 196 -18.32 15.15 -34.88
CA PHE A 196 -17.55 16.41 -34.75
C PHE A 196 -16.33 16.47 -35.68
N ALA A 197 -15.76 15.32 -36.04
CA ALA A 197 -14.74 15.28 -37.10
C ALA A 197 -15.35 15.56 -38.50
N LYS A 198 -16.65 15.31 -38.71
CA LYS A 198 -17.31 15.38 -40.03
C LYS A 198 -17.24 16.77 -40.65
N VAL A 199 -17.61 17.82 -39.90
CA VAL A 199 -17.78 19.19 -40.44
C VAL A 199 -16.43 19.84 -40.79
N SER A 200 -15.38 19.55 -40.01
CA SER A 200 -14.02 20.05 -40.27
C SER A 200 -13.27 19.28 -41.37
N VAL A 201 -13.48 17.96 -41.43
CA VAL A 201 -12.71 17.05 -42.30
C VAL A 201 -13.34 16.94 -43.70
N PHE A 202 -14.66 16.98 -43.79
CA PHE A 202 -15.40 16.83 -45.05
C PHE A 202 -15.98 18.15 -45.57
N SER A 203 -15.51 19.31 -45.08
CA SER A 203 -15.99 20.62 -45.55
C SER A 203 -15.87 20.82 -47.06
N GLU A 204 -14.94 20.11 -47.71
CA GLU A 204 -14.72 20.14 -49.16
C GLU A 204 -15.67 19.21 -49.95
N LEU A 205 -16.40 18.32 -49.28
CA LEU A 205 -17.34 17.37 -49.87
C LEU A 205 -18.76 17.94 -49.83
N ASN A 206 -19.16 18.63 -50.91
CA ASN A 206 -20.44 19.35 -50.98
C ASN A 206 -21.71 18.47 -51.00
N HIS A 207 -21.62 17.13 -51.07
CA HIS A 207 -22.78 16.22 -51.24
C HIS A 207 -22.65 14.91 -50.44
N LEU A 208 -22.36 14.99 -49.13
CA LEU A 208 -22.28 13.80 -48.26
C LEU A 208 -23.60 13.56 -47.53
N ASP A 209 -24.35 12.55 -47.96
CA ASP A 209 -25.66 12.19 -47.40
C ASP A 209 -25.50 11.47 -46.04
N ASP A 210 -26.24 11.90 -45.01
CA ASP A 210 -26.09 11.41 -43.64
C ASP A 210 -27.19 10.40 -43.30
N LEU A 211 -26.86 9.12 -43.45
CA LEU A 211 -27.76 8.00 -43.16
C LEU A 211 -28.06 7.83 -41.66
N THR A 212 -27.41 8.60 -40.78
CA THR A 212 -27.51 8.38 -39.33
C THR A 212 -28.93 8.61 -38.82
N LEU A 213 -29.60 9.65 -39.31
CA LEU A 213 -30.96 10.06 -38.90
C LEU A 213 -31.99 9.87 -40.03
N ASP A 214 -31.61 9.25 -41.15
CA ASP A 214 -32.51 8.99 -42.27
C ASP A 214 -33.52 7.89 -41.88
N PRO A 215 -34.84 8.18 -41.89
CA PRO A 215 -35.89 7.22 -41.56
C PRO A 215 -35.84 5.91 -42.36
N ASN A 216 -35.32 5.94 -43.59
CA ASN A 216 -35.24 4.75 -44.45
C ASN A 216 -34.12 3.78 -44.00
N TYR A 217 -33.16 4.26 -43.22
CA TYR A 217 -31.94 3.51 -42.85
C TYR A 217 -31.70 3.46 -41.33
N VAL A 218 -32.65 3.90 -40.50
CA VAL A 218 -32.55 3.79 -39.03
C VAL A 218 -32.29 2.36 -38.56
N ASN A 219 -32.90 1.38 -39.24
CA ASN A 219 -32.80 -0.06 -38.94
C ASN A 219 -31.71 -0.80 -39.75
N LEU A 220 -30.85 -0.07 -40.51
CA LEU A 220 -29.77 -0.67 -41.30
C LEU A 220 -28.78 -1.46 -40.43
N LEU A 221 -28.57 -1.00 -39.20
CA LEU A 221 -27.71 -1.62 -38.19
C LEU A 221 -28.49 -1.85 -36.90
N GLY A 222 -28.11 -2.89 -36.15
CA GLY A 222 -28.92 -3.38 -35.02
C GLY A 222 -29.95 -4.42 -35.45
N TYR A 223 -30.57 -5.06 -34.45
CA TYR A 223 -31.68 -6.00 -34.69
C TYR A 223 -32.97 -5.35 -34.24
N THR A 224 -34.02 -5.43 -35.04
CA THR A 224 -35.39 -5.08 -34.63
C THR A 224 -35.98 -6.19 -33.75
N GLN A 225 -37.15 -5.93 -33.15
CA GLN A 225 -37.88 -6.95 -32.40
C GLN A 225 -38.26 -8.13 -33.32
N GLU A 226 -38.76 -7.82 -34.51
CA GLU A 226 -39.21 -8.79 -35.50
C GLU A 226 -38.04 -9.64 -36.00
N GLU A 227 -36.87 -9.05 -36.21
CA GLU A 227 -35.65 -9.78 -36.57
C GLU A 227 -35.14 -10.67 -35.45
N LEU A 228 -35.18 -10.20 -34.20
CA LEU A 228 -34.81 -11.01 -33.04
C LEU A 228 -35.67 -12.29 -33.00
N GLU A 229 -37.00 -12.13 -33.06
CA GLU A 229 -37.94 -13.25 -33.00
C GLU A 229 -37.81 -14.18 -34.21
N LYS A 230 -37.59 -13.64 -35.42
CA LYS A 230 -37.45 -14.42 -36.64
C LYS A 230 -36.15 -15.23 -36.70
N TYR A 231 -35.01 -14.60 -36.43
CA TYR A 231 -33.69 -15.22 -36.66
C TYR A 231 -33.15 -15.98 -35.45
N PHE A 232 -33.60 -15.66 -34.23
CA PHE A 232 -33.10 -16.26 -32.99
C PHE A 232 -34.10 -17.22 -32.33
N ASP A 233 -35.16 -17.63 -33.03
CA ASP A 233 -36.22 -18.52 -32.50
C ASP A 233 -35.66 -19.78 -31.84
N GLU A 234 -34.77 -20.51 -32.53
CA GLU A 234 -34.13 -21.72 -31.99
C GLU A 234 -33.27 -21.44 -30.74
N HIS A 235 -32.67 -20.24 -30.63
CA HIS A 235 -31.87 -19.84 -29.46
C HIS A 235 -32.76 -19.43 -28.28
N LEU A 236 -33.91 -18.82 -28.55
CA LEU A 236 -34.94 -18.53 -27.54
C LEU A 236 -35.47 -19.84 -26.94
N ASP A 237 -35.81 -20.82 -27.79
CA ASP A 237 -36.30 -22.12 -27.34
C ASP A 237 -35.22 -22.91 -26.56
N PHE A 238 -33.96 -22.82 -26.98
CA PHE A 238 -32.84 -23.39 -26.23
C PHE A 238 -32.70 -22.78 -24.83
N TYR A 239 -32.79 -21.45 -24.71
CA TYR A 239 -32.76 -20.78 -23.40
C TYR A 239 -33.91 -21.25 -22.50
N LEU A 240 -35.13 -21.31 -23.02
CA LEU A 240 -36.32 -21.74 -22.28
C LEU A 240 -36.20 -23.19 -21.78
N THR A 241 -35.65 -24.09 -22.60
CA THR A 241 -35.38 -25.49 -22.22
C THR A 241 -34.35 -25.60 -21.10
N LYS A 242 -33.35 -24.70 -21.08
CA LYS A 242 -32.33 -24.66 -20.03
C LYS A 242 -32.85 -24.03 -18.73
N HIS A 243 -33.80 -23.10 -18.85
CA HIS A 243 -34.34 -22.31 -17.74
C HIS A 243 -35.87 -22.53 -17.60
N ASN A 244 -36.25 -23.69 -17.04
CA ASN A 244 -37.64 -24.23 -16.90
C ASN A 244 -38.66 -23.39 -16.09
N LYS A 245 -38.46 -22.08 -15.91
CA LYS A 245 -39.33 -21.20 -15.10
C LYS A 245 -39.83 -19.94 -15.83
N GLU A 246 -39.54 -19.79 -17.12
CA GLU A 246 -39.80 -18.56 -17.87
C GLU A 246 -40.78 -18.84 -19.04
N THR A 247 -41.70 -17.92 -19.33
CA THR A 247 -42.47 -17.97 -20.59
C THR A 247 -41.68 -17.30 -21.71
N LYS A 248 -41.95 -17.65 -22.97
CA LYS A 248 -41.32 -16.99 -24.13
C LYS A 248 -41.55 -15.47 -24.13
N GLN A 249 -42.76 -15.03 -23.78
CA GLN A 249 -43.06 -13.60 -23.64
C GLN A 249 -42.28 -12.95 -22.49
N GLY A 250 -42.19 -13.59 -21.32
CA GLY A 250 -41.40 -13.08 -20.21
C GLY A 250 -39.91 -12.96 -20.53
N LEU A 251 -39.36 -13.93 -21.28
CA LEU A 251 -38.00 -13.86 -21.80
C LEU A 251 -37.80 -12.67 -22.76
N LEU A 252 -38.71 -12.49 -23.72
CA LEU A 252 -38.65 -11.38 -24.68
C LEU A 252 -38.75 -10.02 -23.97
N ASP A 253 -39.61 -9.88 -22.96
CA ASP A 253 -39.73 -8.65 -22.19
C ASP A 253 -38.46 -8.36 -21.37
N LYS A 254 -37.81 -9.39 -20.83
CA LYS A 254 -36.50 -9.25 -20.17
C LYS A 254 -35.40 -8.88 -21.15
N ILE A 255 -35.33 -9.54 -22.31
CA ILE A 255 -34.36 -9.20 -23.37
C ILE A 255 -34.58 -7.77 -23.83
N ARG A 256 -35.83 -7.34 -23.99
CA ARG A 256 -36.19 -5.95 -24.32
C ARG A 256 -35.66 -4.96 -23.29
N LEU A 257 -35.94 -5.20 -22.01
CA LEU A 257 -35.48 -4.34 -20.91
C LEU A 257 -33.94 -4.22 -20.85
N TRP A 258 -33.24 -5.35 -21.05
CA TRP A 258 -31.79 -5.40 -20.94
C TRP A 258 -31.08 -4.82 -22.14
N TYR A 259 -31.55 -5.12 -23.36
CA TYR A 259 -30.75 -4.96 -24.58
C TYR A 259 -31.41 -4.14 -25.69
N ASN A 260 -32.72 -3.85 -25.62
CA ASN A 260 -33.40 -3.00 -26.61
C ASN A 260 -33.49 -1.56 -26.14
N GLY A 261 -33.39 -0.62 -27.07
CA GLY A 261 -33.78 0.75 -26.79
C GLY A 261 -33.05 1.81 -27.58
N PHE A 262 -32.04 1.43 -28.38
CA PHE A 262 -31.34 2.37 -29.24
C PHE A 262 -32.23 2.85 -30.38
N SER A 263 -32.17 4.16 -30.63
CA SER A 263 -33.04 4.90 -31.54
C SER A 263 -32.36 6.17 -32.05
N TRP A 264 -32.70 6.51 -33.30
CA TRP A 264 -32.24 7.73 -33.98
C TRP A 264 -33.38 8.64 -34.41
N ASP A 265 -34.63 8.19 -34.32
CA ASP A 265 -35.82 8.95 -34.71
C ASP A 265 -36.85 9.09 -33.56
N GLY A 266 -36.64 8.39 -32.44
CA GLY A 266 -37.59 8.36 -31.32
C GLY A 266 -38.72 7.35 -31.49
N GLU A 267 -38.81 6.66 -32.62
CA GLU A 267 -39.89 5.72 -32.95
C GLU A 267 -39.36 4.29 -33.09
N ASN A 268 -38.37 4.09 -33.97
CA ASN A 268 -37.77 2.78 -34.22
C ASN A 268 -36.74 2.44 -33.14
N ARG A 269 -36.80 1.20 -32.63
CA ARG A 269 -35.93 0.72 -31.56
C ARG A 269 -35.22 -0.55 -31.98
N VAL A 270 -33.90 -0.56 -31.80
CA VAL A 270 -33.08 -1.72 -32.13
C VAL A 270 -32.25 -2.19 -30.93
N TYR A 271 -32.00 -3.49 -30.94
CA TYR A 271 -31.06 -4.18 -30.09
C TYR A 271 -29.62 -3.98 -30.57
N ASN A 272 -28.69 -3.89 -29.63
CA ASN A 272 -27.28 -3.98 -29.94
C ASN A 272 -26.91 -5.42 -30.37
N PRO A 273 -26.35 -5.64 -31.58
CA PRO A 273 -26.04 -6.99 -32.07
C PRO A 273 -25.06 -7.75 -31.17
N PHE A 274 -24.03 -7.08 -30.66
CA PHE A 274 -23.01 -7.70 -29.85
C PHE A 274 -23.56 -8.19 -28.50
N SER A 275 -24.40 -7.39 -27.85
CA SER A 275 -25.06 -7.78 -26.60
C SER A 275 -25.98 -8.98 -26.79
N ILE A 276 -26.82 -8.98 -27.83
CA ILE A 276 -27.72 -10.09 -28.13
C ILE A 276 -26.96 -11.39 -28.44
N LEU A 277 -25.92 -11.31 -29.27
CA LEU A 277 -25.13 -12.49 -29.59
C LEU A 277 -24.44 -13.05 -28.34
N ASN A 278 -23.84 -12.21 -27.49
CA ASN A 278 -23.23 -12.64 -26.23
C ASN A 278 -24.25 -13.24 -25.25
N PHE A 279 -25.43 -12.65 -25.16
CA PHE A 279 -26.53 -13.16 -24.34
C PHE A 279 -26.89 -14.59 -24.75
N PHE A 280 -27.12 -14.86 -26.04
CA PHE A 280 -27.47 -16.21 -26.50
C PHE A 280 -26.29 -17.20 -26.40
N GLN A 281 -25.05 -16.75 -26.56
CA GLN A 281 -23.89 -17.61 -26.35
C GLN A 281 -23.75 -18.05 -24.90
N LYS A 282 -23.87 -17.10 -23.96
CA LYS A 282 -23.65 -17.33 -22.52
C LYS A 282 -24.92 -17.79 -21.79
N ASN A 283 -26.08 -17.62 -22.41
CA ASN A 283 -27.40 -17.87 -21.82
C ASN A 283 -27.56 -17.19 -20.44
N THR A 284 -27.07 -15.95 -20.31
CA THR A 284 -27.06 -15.20 -19.05
C THR A 284 -27.30 -13.73 -19.32
N PHE A 285 -28.11 -13.06 -18.50
CA PHE A 285 -28.24 -11.61 -18.55
C PHE A 285 -27.03 -10.96 -17.85
N ALA A 286 -26.26 -10.19 -18.61
CA ALA A 286 -25.12 -9.45 -18.09
C ALA A 286 -24.79 -8.23 -18.97
N ASN A 287 -23.86 -7.41 -18.49
CA ASN A 287 -23.31 -6.27 -19.23
C ASN A 287 -22.25 -6.75 -20.23
N TYR A 288 -22.56 -6.68 -21.51
CA TYR A 288 -21.71 -7.04 -22.65
C TYR A 288 -21.27 -5.83 -23.46
N TRP A 289 -22.05 -4.75 -23.45
CA TRP A 289 -21.78 -3.53 -24.21
C TRP A 289 -20.47 -2.84 -23.78
N PHE A 290 -20.15 -2.87 -22.49
CA PHE A 290 -19.02 -2.15 -21.87
C PHE A 290 -17.74 -3.00 -21.80
N VAL A 291 -16.70 -2.67 -22.58
CA VAL A 291 -15.33 -3.23 -22.44
C VAL A 291 -14.33 -2.12 -22.76
N SER A 292 -13.17 -2.15 -22.10
CA SER A 292 -12.06 -1.18 -22.17
C SER A 292 -11.91 -0.50 -23.55
N GLY A 293 -11.86 0.83 -23.55
CA GLY A 293 -11.49 1.56 -24.75
C GLY A 293 -11.99 2.99 -24.93
N THR A 294 -12.87 3.53 -24.08
CA THR A 294 -13.04 4.99 -23.94
C THR A 294 -13.80 5.30 -22.67
N PRO A 295 -13.11 5.83 -21.64
CA PRO A 295 -13.81 6.84 -20.85
C PRO A 295 -12.99 7.84 -19.99
N THR A 296 -11.65 7.86 -19.97
CA THR A 296 -10.90 8.88 -19.18
C THR A 296 -11.26 10.30 -19.63
N PHE A 297 -11.33 10.51 -20.93
CA PHE A 297 -11.75 11.78 -21.53
C PHE A 297 -13.20 12.16 -21.19
N LEU A 298 -14.13 11.21 -21.24
CA LEU A 298 -15.55 11.46 -20.96
C LEU A 298 -15.76 11.81 -19.48
N LEU A 299 -15.07 11.10 -18.58
CA LEU A 299 -15.03 11.43 -17.16
C LEU A 299 -14.50 12.83 -16.91
N ARG A 300 -13.36 13.19 -17.52
CA ARG A 300 -12.79 14.53 -17.37
C ARG A 300 -13.83 15.60 -17.74
N LEU A 301 -14.49 15.44 -18.89
CA LEU A 301 -15.56 16.34 -19.33
C LEU A 301 -16.71 16.41 -18.31
N MET A 302 -17.13 15.28 -17.74
CA MET A 302 -18.17 15.24 -16.71
C MET A 302 -17.76 15.98 -15.44
N PHE A 303 -16.53 15.77 -14.97
CA PHE A 303 -15.97 16.47 -13.81
C PHE A 303 -15.83 17.97 -14.04
N GLU A 304 -15.30 18.38 -15.19
CA GLU A 304 -15.17 19.80 -15.56
C GLU A 304 -16.53 20.50 -15.65
N LYS A 305 -17.54 19.84 -16.24
CA LYS A 305 -18.87 20.43 -16.44
C LYS A 305 -19.80 20.26 -15.23
N LYS A 306 -19.40 19.48 -14.22
CA LYS A 306 -20.21 19.13 -13.03
C LYS A 306 -21.60 18.56 -13.38
N ASN A 307 -21.66 17.78 -14.46
CA ASN A 307 -22.88 17.13 -14.95
C ASN A 307 -22.77 15.61 -14.77
N TYR A 308 -23.66 15.04 -13.96
CA TYR A 308 -23.69 13.60 -13.63
C TYR A 308 -25.04 12.96 -13.89
N GLU A 309 -26.00 13.74 -14.40
CA GLU A 309 -27.38 13.32 -14.51
C GLU A 309 -27.85 13.39 -15.97
N PHE A 310 -28.17 12.22 -16.54
CA PHE A 310 -28.40 12.09 -17.98
C PHE A 310 -29.75 11.45 -18.36
N GLU A 311 -30.64 11.27 -17.38
CA GLU A 311 -32.00 10.82 -17.68
C GLU A 311 -32.88 11.98 -18.17
N ASN A 312 -33.55 11.77 -19.31
CA ASN A 312 -34.51 12.70 -19.92
C ASN A 312 -33.93 14.09 -20.20
N VAL A 313 -32.75 14.14 -20.82
CA VAL A 313 -32.06 15.39 -21.16
C VAL A 313 -32.61 15.95 -22.46
N SER A 314 -32.97 17.23 -22.49
CA SER A 314 -33.33 17.93 -23.72
C SER A 314 -32.11 18.11 -24.63
N PHE A 315 -32.24 17.75 -25.90
CA PHE A 315 -31.18 17.82 -26.89
C PHE A 315 -31.68 18.50 -28.16
N ASN A 316 -30.95 19.53 -28.60
CA ASN A 316 -31.16 20.19 -29.88
C ASN A 316 -30.08 19.70 -30.85
N VAL A 317 -30.50 19.07 -31.95
CA VAL A 317 -29.61 18.40 -32.93
C VAL A 317 -28.72 19.40 -33.69
N ASN A 318 -29.04 20.70 -33.68
CA ASN A 318 -28.40 21.74 -34.48
C ASN A 318 -27.62 22.80 -33.67
N SER A 319 -27.16 22.52 -32.43
CA SER A 319 -26.24 23.48 -31.80
C SER A 319 -24.93 23.54 -32.61
N ASN A 320 -24.70 24.67 -33.29
CA ASN A 320 -23.53 24.92 -34.15
C ASN A 320 -22.16 24.75 -33.43
N ASN A 321 -22.16 24.58 -32.10
CA ASN A 321 -20.99 24.39 -31.24
C ASN A 321 -20.63 22.92 -30.95
N ILE A 322 -21.38 21.92 -31.44
CA ILE A 322 -21.12 20.49 -31.16
C ILE A 322 -19.78 20.00 -31.77
N TYR A 323 -19.18 20.79 -32.67
CA TYR A 323 -18.20 20.30 -33.64
C TYR A 323 -16.78 20.85 -33.47
N ASP A 324 -16.51 21.60 -32.41
CA ASP A 324 -15.18 22.11 -32.10
C ASP A 324 -14.45 21.18 -31.11
N ILE A 325 -13.31 20.64 -31.53
CA ILE A 325 -12.46 19.78 -30.69
C ILE A 325 -11.91 20.52 -29.45
N HIS A 326 -11.90 21.87 -29.48
CA HIS A 326 -11.52 22.71 -28.35
C HIS A 326 -12.72 23.10 -27.46
N LYS A 327 -13.95 22.84 -27.91
CA LYS A 327 -15.18 23.16 -27.17
C LYS A 327 -16.17 22.00 -27.21
N LEU A 328 -15.77 20.91 -26.56
CA LEU A 328 -16.53 19.67 -26.52
C LEU A 328 -17.76 19.80 -25.60
N GLU A 329 -18.93 19.50 -26.17
CA GLU A 329 -20.20 19.42 -25.44
C GLU A 329 -20.50 17.96 -25.03
N LEU A 330 -20.84 17.76 -23.76
CA LEU A 330 -20.96 16.42 -23.16
C LEU A 330 -22.14 15.61 -23.71
N ILE A 331 -23.34 16.21 -23.78
CA ILE A 331 -24.58 15.53 -24.20
C ILE A 331 -24.51 14.98 -25.63
N PRO A 332 -24.06 15.75 -26.65
CA PRO A 332 -23.89 15.21 -28.01
C PRO A 332 -22.89 14.04 -28.08
N ILE A 333 -21.80 14.10 -27.30
CA ILE A 333 -20.80 13.02 -27.26
C ILE A 333 -21.39 11.74 -26.67
N LEU A 334 -22.15 11.85 -25.57
CA LEU A 334 -22.84 10.72 -24.94
C LEU A 334 -23.85 10.07 -25.90
N PHE A 335 -24.58 10.86 -26.68
CA PHE A 335 -25.46 10.35 -27.73
C PHE A 335 -24.71 9.60 -28.84
N GLN A 336 -23.66 10.22 -29.39
CA GLN A 336 -22.87 9.65 -30.50
C GLN A 336 -22.14 8.35 -30.12
N THR A 337 -21.64 8.30 -28.88
CA THR A 337 -20.94 7.12 -28.35
C THR A 337 -21.89 6.01 -27.91
N GLY A 338 -23.21 6.28 -27.86
CA GLY A 338 -24.25 5.30 -27.53
C GLY A 338 -24.57 5.15 -26.06
N TYR A 339 -24.10 6.06 -25.20
CA TYR A 339 -24.54 6.12 -23.80
C TYR A 339 -25.96 6.69 -23.66
N LEU A 340 -26.34 7.60 -24.57
CA LEU A 340 -27.68 8.16 -24.66
C LEU A 340 -28.30 7.89 -26.03
N THR A 341 -29.62 7.89 -26.08
CA THR A 341 -30.41 7.67 -27.29
C THR A 341 -31.67 8.51 -27.29
N ILE A 342 -32.26 8.73 -28.47
CA ILE A 342 -33.49 9.51 -28.60
C ILE A 342 -34.67 8.64 -28.13
N VAL A 343 -35.31 9.06 -27.05
CA VAL A 343 -36.50 8.40 -26.52
C VAL A 343 -37.80 9.07 -26.93
N GLU A 344 -37.76 10.37 -27.22
CA GLU A 344 -38.92 11.15 -27.64
C GLU A 344 -38.48 12.26 -28.59
N ALA A 345 -39.27 12.53 -29.63
CA ALA A 345 -39.10 13.66 -30.52
C ALA A 345 -40.37 14.52 -30.45
N LYS A 346 -40.24 15.74 -29.93
CA LYS A 346 -41.35 16.69 -29.73
C LYS A 346 -41.34 17.73 -30.84
N ASP A 347 -42.50 17.99 -31.44
CA ASP A 347 -42.63 19.13 -32.34
C ASP A 347 -42.44 20.42 -31.53
N ASN A 348 -41.56 21.30 -32.00
CA ASN A 348 -41.36 22.59 -31.35
C ASN A 348 -42.45 23.56 -31.85
N PRO A 349 -43.32 24.10 -30.98
CA PRO A 349 -44.40 24.98 -31.41
C PRO A 349 -43.91 26.34 -31.95
N PHE A 350 -42.62 26.66 -31.79
CA PHE A 350 -42.00 27.93 -32.18
C PHE A 350 -40.98 27.78 -33.34
N SER A 351 -40.78 26.57 -33.87
CA SER A 351 -39.92 26.35 -35.05
C SER A 351 -40.35 25.11 -35.82
N GLU A 352 -40.01 25.00 -37.10
CA GLU A 352 -40.21 23.77 -37.88
C GLU A 352 -39.28 22.60 -37.42
N MET A 353 -38.56 22.76 -36.32
CA MET A 353 -37.62 21.77 -35.78
C MET A 353 -38.27 20.92 -34.68
N LYS A 354 -37.71 19.73 -34.46
CA LYS A 354 -38.07 18.87 -33.33
C LYS A 354 -37.10 19.04 -32.16
N ASP A 355 -37.63 19.11 -30.94
CA ASP A 355 -36.87 18.99 -29.70
C ASP A 355 -36.78 17.52 -29.31
N TYR A 356 -35.57 17.02 -29.11
CA TYR A 356 -35.36 15.62 -28.77
C TYR A 356 -35.15 15.46 -27.27
N VAL A 357 -35.68 14.37 -26.71
CA VAL A 357 -35.39 13.94 -25.34
C VAL A 357 -34.47 12.72 -25.43
N LEU A 358 -33.35 12.82 -24.74
CA LEU A 358 -32.36 11.74 -24.64
C LEU A 358 -32.48 11.02 -23.30
N ASN A 359 -32.29 9.70 -23.32
CA ASN A 359 -32.16 8.88 -22.13
C ASN A 359 -31.21 7.71 -22.40
N TYR A 360 -30.85 6.93 -21.38
CA TYR A 360 -30.17 5.66 -21.56
C TYR A 360 -31.02 4.73 -22.43
N PRO A 361 -30.43 3.99 -23.38
CA PRO A 361 -31.19 3.10 -24.25
C PRO A 361 -31.83 1.96 -23.47
N ASN A 362 -31.09 1.35 -22.55
CA ASN A 362 -31.53 0.16 -21.86
C ASN A 362 -30.82 0.01 -20.50
N LYS A 363 -31.22 -1.03 -19.76
CA LYS A 363 -30.65 -1.34 -18.44
C LYS A 363 -29.14 -1.60 -18.52
N GLU A 364 -28.68 -2.34 -19.53
CA GLU A 364 -27.25 -2.67 -19.70
C GLU A 364 -26.37 -1.42 -19.77
N VAL A 365 -26.73 -0.47 -20.64
CA VAL A 365 -25.93 0.76 -20.85
C VAL A 365 -26.00 1.66 -19.62
N ARG A 366 -27.19 1.83 -19.04
CA ARG A 366 -27.39 2.64 -17.84
C ARG A 366 -26.53 2.14 -16.69
N ASP A 367 -26.68 0.87 -16.34
CA ASP A 367 -26.00 0.28 -15.18
C ASP A 367 -24.48 0.22 -15.42
N SER A 368 -24.04 -0.13 -16.63
CA SER A 368 -22.60 -0.09 -16.99
C SER A 368 -22.01 1.31 -16.88
N PHE A 369 -22.77 2.35 -17.24
CA PHE A 369 -22.31 3.73 -17.16
C PHE A 369 -22.25 4.23 -15.71
N TYR A 370 -23.22 3.85 -14.87
CA TYR A 370 -23.17 4.15 -13.43
C TYR A 370 -22.00 3.44 -12.75
N ASP A 371 -21.84 2.13 -12.97
CA ASP A 371 -20.69 1.36 -12.48
C ASP A 371 -19.38 2.05 -12.88
N PHE A 372 -19.32 2.51 -14.13
CA PHE A 372 -18.15 3.16 -14.66
C PHE A 372 -17.85 4.53 -13.98
N ILE A 373 -18.86 5.37 -13.76
CA ILE A 373 -18.71 6.63 -13.01
C ILE A 373 -18.26 6.34 -11.59
N ILE A 374 -18.91 5.40 -10.90
CA ILE A 374 -18.59 5.01 -9.51
C ILE A 374 -17.12 4.56 -9.43
N ASN A 375 -16.71 3.61 -10.27
CA ASN A 375 -15.33 3.11 -10.31
C ASN A 375 -14.29 4.21 -10.57
N SER A 376 -14.66 5.28 -11.27
CA SER A 376 -13.73 6.35 -11.61
C SER A 376 -13.57 7.41 -10.53
N ILE A 377 -14.58 7.56 -9.68
CA ILE A 377 -14.57 8.46 -8.54
C ILE A 377 -13.83 7.79 -7.37
N CYS A 378 -13.98 6.47 -7.23
CA CYS A 378 -13.39 5.67 -6.15
C CYS A 378 -11.94 5.28 -6.47
N PHE A 379 -10.96 5.83 -5.75
CA PHE A 379 -9.53 5.57 -5.95
C PHE A 379 -8.94 4.49 -5.00
N THR A 380 -9.71 3.50 -4.55
CA THR A 380 -9.25 2.52 -3.54
C THR A 380 -9.83 1.10 -3.71
N ASP A 381 -9.11 0.11 -3.20
CA ASP A 381 -9.42 -1.33 -3.28
C ASP A 381 -10.71 -1.69 -2.52
N GLY A 382 -11.71 -2.21 -3.25
CA GLY A 382 -12.71 -3.21 -2.83
C GLY A 382 -13.73 -2.87 -1.73
N ALA A 383 -13.31 -2.38 -0.58
CA ALA A 383 -14.17 -2.13 0.59
C ALA A 383 -14.95 -0.80 0.46
N ASP A 384 -14.29 0.26 0.01
CA ASP A 384 -14.88 1.59 -0.13
C ASP A 384 -15.91 1.67 -1.28
N LYS A 385 -15.80 0.76 -2.26
CA LYS A 385 -16.71 0.70 -3.42
C LYS A 385 -18.13 0.32 -3.02
N LYS A 386 -18.30 -0.67 -2.12
CA LYS A 386 -19.63 -1.11 -1.65
C LYS A 386 -20.35 -0.02 -0.86
N PHE A 387 -19.61 0.75 -0.08
CA PHE A 387 -20.14 1.88 0.67
C PHE A 387 -20.72 2.96 -0.27
N ILE A 388 -19.96 3.34 -1.30
CA ILE A 388 -20.36 4.35 -2.29
C ILE A 388 -21.53 3.86 -3.15
N GLU A 389 -21.51 2.58 -3.55
CA GLU A 389 -22.62 1.94 -4.26
C GLU A 389 -23.91 1.96 -3.45
N ARG A 390 -23.88 1.52 -2.17
CA ARG A 390 -25.06 1.46 -1.30
C ARG A 390 -25.63 2.86 -1.02
N ILE A 391 -24.78 3.85 -0.72
CA ILE A 391 -25.28 5.20 -0.42
C ILE A 391 -25.83 5.92 -1.66
N SER A 392 -25.19 5.74 -2.82
CA SER A 392 -25.68 6.30 -4.10
C SER A 392 -27.00 5.63 -4.51
N HIS A 393 -27.07 4.30 -4.44
CA HIS A 393 -28.29 3.53 -4.71
C HIS A 393 -29.42 3.90 -3.74
N GLY A 394 -29.12 4.07 -2.45
CA GLY A 394 -30.08 4.50 -1.44
C GLY A 394 -30.74 5.83 -1.78
N PHE A 395 -29.96 6.88 -2.10
CA PHE A 395 -30.50 8.18 -2.46
C PHE A 395 -31.21 8.20 -3.83
N MET A 396 -30.69 7.49 -4.82
CA MET A 396 -31.27 7.42 -6.19
C MET A 396 -32.54 6.55 -6.25
N GLY A 397 -32.56 5.45 -5.49
CA GLY A 397 -33.68 4.51 -5.37
C GLY A 397 -34.70 4.89 -4.29
N ASN A 398 -34.46 5.95 -3.53
CA ASN A 398 -35.29 6.38 -2.39
C ASN A 398 -35.44 5.30 -1.30
N ASN A 399 -34.37 4.53 -1.06
CA ASN A 399 -34.30 3.52 -0.01
C ASN A 399 -33.64 4.13 1.24
N LEU A 400 -34.45 4.74 2.10
CA LEU A 400 -33.97 5.44 3.30
C LEU A 400 -33.32 4.51 4.33
N ASP A 401 -33.79 3.28 4.45
CA ASP A 401 -33.22 2.29 5.38
C ASP A 401 -31.76 1.97 5.00
N GLU A 402 -31.48 1.86 3.70
CA GLU A 402 -30.13 1.64 3.18
C GLU A 402 -29.24 2.89 3.34
N VAL A 403 -29.81 4.10 3.24
CA VAL A 403 -29.09 5.34 3.52
C VAL A 403 -28.71 5.43 5.00
N GLU A 404 -29.65 5.16 5.90
CA GLU A 404 -29.44 5.18 7.36
C GLU A 404 -28.39 4.16 7.78
N GLU A 405 -28.51 2.90 7.32
CA GLU A 405 -27.57 1.83 7.64
C GLU A 405 -26.13 2.17 7.22
N VAL A 406 -25.96 2.77 6.03
CA VAL A 406 -24.64 3.14 5.52
C VAL A 406 -24.05 4.33 6.28
N ILE A 407 -24.87 5.32 6.65
CA ILE A 407 -24.44 6.45 7.49
C ILE A 407 -24.02 5.94 8.89
N ASP A 408 -24.78 5.02 9.47
CA ASP A 408 -24.46 4.38 10.76
C ASP A 408 -23.17 3.56 10.72
N GLU A 409 -22.93 2.78 9.65
CA GLU A 409 -21.68 2.08 9.42
C GLU A 409 -20.49 3.05 9.33
N MET A 410 -20.64 4.14 8.57
CA MET A 410 -19.61 5.17 8.43
C MET A 410 -19.19 5.74 9.78
N PHE A 411 -20.16 6.01 10.67
CA PHE A 411 -19.88 6.60 11.97
C PHE A 411 -19.23 5.62 12.96
N LYS A 412 -19.39 4.30 12.78
CA LYS A 412 -18.71 3.29 13.62
C LYS A 412 -17.20 3.22 13.38
N ASP A 413 -16.75 3.58 12.18
CA ASP A 413 -15.34 3.55 11.79
C ASP A 413 -14.57 4.84 12.16
N VAL A 414 -15.26 5.89 12.62
CA VAL A 414 -14.63 7.14 13.08
C VAL A 414 -13.90 6.88 14.40
N PRO A 415 -12.57 7.11 14.49
CA PRO A 415 -11.84 6.92 15.74
C PRO A 415 -12.43 7.81 16.85
N HIS A 416 -12.53 7.26 18.05
CA HIS A 416 -13.19 7.91 19.19
C HIS A 416 -12.72 9.35 19.45
N ASP A 417 -11.44 9.67 19.21
CA ASP A 417 -10.89 11.02 19.40
C ASP A 417 -11.45 12.07 18.43
N PHE A 418 -11.98 11.65 17.27
CA PHE A 418 -12.65 12.51 16.28
C PHE A 418 -14.17 12.59 16.50
N TYR A 419 -14.77 11.57 17.09
CA TYR A 419 -16.20 11.53 17.40
C TYR A 419 -16.61 12.55 18.48
N VAL A 420 -15.64 12.96 19.30
CA VAL A 420 -15.88 13.71 20.53
C VAL A 420 -15.59 15.20 20.31
N LYS A 421 -16.63 15.98 19.93
CA LYS A 421 -17.06 17.24 20.61
C LYS A 421 -17.90 18.23 19.79
N GLN A 422 -18.05 18.10 18.47
CA GLN A 422 -18.73 19.15 17.68
C GLN A 422 -19.58 18.57 16.55
N GLU A 423 -20.85 18.99 16.48
CA GLU A 423 -21.80 18.75 15.38
C GLU A 423 -21.15 19.04 14.01
N VAL A 424 -20.27 20.05 13.99
CA VAL A 424 -19.43 20.47 12.86
C VAL A 424 -18.61 19.33 12.24
N VAL A 425 -18.09 18.38 13.02
CA VAL A 425 -17.29 17.26 12.49
C VAL A 425 -18.17 16.26 11.73
N LEU A 426 -19.37 15.97 12.26
CA LEU A 426 -20.37 15.14 11.58
C LEU A 426 -20.82 15.80 10.27
N HIS A 427 -21.06 17.12 10.32
CA HIS A 427 -21.42 17.91 9.14
C HIS A 427 -20.32 17.86 8.08
N CYS A 428 -19.06 18.08 8.48
CA CYS A 428 -17.92 18.03 7.57
C CYS A 428 -17.71 16.64 6.96
N LEU A 429 -17.83 15.58 7.76
CA LEU A 429 -17.66 14.21 7.28
C LEU A 429 -18.73 13.85 6.23
N LEU A 430 -20.01 14.09 6.55
CA LEU A 430 -21.10 13.85 5.61
C LEU A 430 -21.02 14.75 4.38
N HIS A 431 -20.62 16.01 4.55
CA HIS A 431 -20.40 16.92 3.43
C HIS A 431 -19.32 16.38 2.48
N ILE A 432 -18.18 15.95 3.01
CA ILE A 432 -17.09 15.38 2.21
C ILE A 432 -17.55 14.09 1.55
N VAL A 433 -18.22 13.19 2.27
CA VAL A 433 -18.63 11.89 1.76
C VAL A 433 -19.72 12.01 0.70
N PHE A 434 -20.77 12.81 0.93
CA PHE A 434 -21.83 12.98 -0.06
C PHE A 434 -21.34 13.75 -1.28
N THR A 435 -20.45 14.74 -1.09
CA THR A 435 -19.77 15.41 -2.21
C THR A 435 -18.89 14.44 -2.99
N TYR A 436 -18.17 13.56 -2.28
CA TYR A 436 -17.31 12.53 -2.88
C TYR A 436 -18.13 11.52 -3.69
N VAL A 437 -19.33 11.15 -3.23
CA VAL A 437 -20.26 10.27 -3.96
C VAL A 437 -20.99 10.99 -5.10
N GLY A 438 -20.77 12.30 -5.28
CA GLY A 438 -21.34 13.09 -6.38
C GLY A 438 -22.77 13.59 -6.12
N LEU A 439 -23.24 13.54 -4.87
CA LEU A 439 -24.54 14.09 -4.49
C LEU A 439 -24.44 15.62 -4.32
N GLN A 440 -25.50 16.33 -4.70
CA GLN A 440 -25.60 17.77 -4.46
C GLN A 440 -25.98 18.04 -3.00
N ILE A 441 -24.96 18.09 -2.14
CA ILE A 441 -25.10 18.46 -0.74
C ILE A 441 -24.84 19.96 -0.52
N GLN A 442 -25.70 20.60 0.26
CA GLN A 442 -25.48 21.91 0.84
C GLN A 442 -25.47 21.78 2.35
N SER A 443 -24.36 22.15 2.99
CA SER A 443 -24.26 22.18 4.46
C SER A 443 -24.51 23.58 4.99
N GLU A 444 -24.96 23.67 6.24
CA GLU A 444 -25.14 24.93 6.95
C GLU A 444 -26.08 25.91 6.21
N VAL A 445 -27.22 25.38 5.74
CA VAL A 445 -28.15 26.15 4.89
C VAL A 445 -28.95 27.12 5.76
N HIS A 446 -28.76 28.41 5.49
CA HIS A 446 -29.46 29.47 6.19
C HIS A 446 -30.85 29.69 5.58
N THR A 447 -31.87 29.70 6.44
CA THR A 447 -33.26 30.06 6.10
C THR A 447 -33.71 31.23 6.98
N GLN A 448 -34.83 31.85 6.65
CA GLN A 448 -35.40 32.95 7.44
C GLN A 448 -35.69 32.55 8.91
N LYS A 449 -35.99 31.26 9.16
CA LYS A 449 -36.43 30.76 10.47
C LYS A 449 -35.32 30.08 11.27
N GLY A 450 -34.15 29.85 10.66
CA GLY A 450 -33.01 29.20 11.31
C GLY A 450 -32.01 28.63 10.31
N ARG A 451 -31.01 27.96 10.85
CA ARG A 451 -29.96 27.27 10.12
C ARG A 451 -30.20 25.77 10.25
N LEU A 452 -30.29 25.08 9.13
CA LEU A 452 -30.36 23.62 9.07
C LEU A 452 -28.99 23.07 8.68
N ASP A 453 -28.74 21.82 9.04
CA ASP A 453 -27.39 21.28 9.05
C ASP A 453 -26.92 20.79 7.68
N ALA A 454 -27.75 20.02 6.97
CA ALA A 454 -27.47 19.65 5.59
C ALA A 454 -28.73 19.41 4.76
N ILE A 455 -28.61 19.63 3.46
CA ILE A 455 -29.60 19.25 2.45
C ILE A 455 -28.93 18.44 1.36
N VAL A 456 -29.56 17.34 0.99
CA VAL A 456 -29.23 16.57 -0.21
C VAL A 456 -30.39 16.69 -1.19
N GLU A 457 -30.11 17.16 -2.40
CA GLU A 457 -31.11 17.24 -3.46
C GLU A 457 -30.90 16.14 -4.51
N THR A 458 -31.98 15.44 -4.82
CA THR A 458 -32.07 14.58 -6.02
C THR A 458 -33.10 15.17 -6.99
N LYS A 459 -33.32 14.50 -8.12
CA LYS A 459 -34.35 14.90 -9.09
C LYS A 459 -35.76 14.93 -8.51
N SER A 460 -36.07 13.95 -7.65
CA SER A 460 -37.41 13.70 -7.12
C SER A 460 -37.60 14.14 -5.67
N HIS A 461 -36.52 14.23 -4.89
CA HIS A 461 -36.58 14.47 -3.44
C HIS A 461 -35.63 15.58 -2.98
N VAL A 462 -36.00 16.21 -1.87
CA VAL A 462 -35.11 17.04 -1.06
C VAL A 462 -35.06 16.41 0.33
N TYR A 463 -33.89 15.92 0.71
CA TYR A 463 -33.63 15.37 2.02
C TYR A 463 -33.05 16.46 2.92
N ILE A 464 -33.71 16.73 4.04
CA ILE A 464 -33.35 17.75 5.01
C ILE A 464 -32.83 17.05 6.25
N PHE A 465 -31.54 17.22 6.54
CA PHE A 465 -30.88 16.62 7.68
C PHE A 465 -30.79 17.61 8.84
N GLU A 466 -31.06 17.10 10.04
CA GLU A 466 -30.80 17.78 11.31
C GLU A 466 -30.10 16.82 12.25
N PHE A 467 -28.89 17.18 12.68
CA PHE A 467 -28.05 16.36 13.55
C PHE A 467 -28.15 16.86 14.99
N LYS A 468 -28.17 15.93 15.94
CA LYS A 468 -28.21 16.28 17.36
C LYS A 468 -27.27 15.37 18.16
N ILE A 469 -26.23 15.95 18.75
CA ILE A 469 -25.35 15.24 19.70
C ILE A 469 -25.97 15.29 21.10
N ASN A 470 -26.02 14.15 21.81
CA ASN A 470 -26.54 14.01 23.20
C ASN A 470 -28.02 14.42 23.40
N LYS A 471 -28.85 14.25 22.37
CA LYS A 471 -30.28 14.59 22.37
C LYS A 471 -31.07 13.40 21.84
N THR A 472 -32.31 13.60 21.38
CA THR A 472 -33.10 12.52 20.75
C THR A 472 -33.42 12.82 19.30
N VAL A 473 -33.58 11.78 18.48
CA VAL A 473 -34.07 11.88 17.08
C VAL A 473 -35.38 12.67 17.01
N ASN A 474 -36.27 12.49 18.00
CA ASN A 474 -37.52 13.24 18.09
C ASN A 474 -37.33 14.76 18.21
N GLU A 475 -36.27 15.22 18.89
CA GLU A 475 -35.96 16.64 18.98
C GLU A 475 -35.43 17.21 17.66
N ALA A 476 -34.62 16.44 16.92
CA ALA A 476 -34.15 16.82 15.58
C ALA A 476 -35.32 16.97 14.60
N ILE A 477 -36.19 15.96 14.51
CA ILE A 477 -37.38 16.00 13.64
C ILE A 477 -38.34 17.12 14.05
N LYS A 478 -38.51 17.36 15.36
CA LYS A 478 -39.33 18.46 15.86
C LYS A 478 -38.78 19.82 15.43
N GLN A 479 -37.45 20.00 15.42
CA GLN A 479 -36.82 21.22 14.93
C GLN A 479 -37.09 21.44 13.44
N ILE A 480 -36.89 20.42 12.59
CA ILE A 480 -37.15 20.51 11.14
C ILE A 480 -38.59 20.99 10.87
N ARG A 481 -39.56 20.41 11.59
CA ARG A 481 -40.98 20.76 11.45
C ARG A 481 -41.28 22.18 11.97
N GLN A 482 -40.82 22.54 13.16
CA GLN A 482 -41.11 23.85 13.77
C GLN A 482 -40.45 25.01 13.03
N LYS A 483 -39.28 24.79 12.45
CA LYS A 483 -38.56 25.79 11.68
C LYS A 483 -39.01 25.86 10.22
N GLU A 484 -39.87 24.94 9.80
CA GLU A 484 -40.47 24.87 8.45
C GLU A 484 -39.42 24.91 7.33
N TYR A 485 -38.28 24.23 7.52
CA TYR A 485 -37.16 24.26 6.57
C TYR A 485 -37.53 23.83 5.15
N GLY A 486 -38.56 22.98 5.01
CA GLY A 486 -39.09 22.54 3.72
C GLY A 486 -39.73 23.65 2.86
N LEU A 487 -40.17 24.77 3.44
CA LEU A 487 -40.86 25.83 2.69
C LEU A 487 -39.99 26.47 1.59
N LYS A 488 -38.67 26.52 1.78
CA LYS A 488 -37.72 27.01 0.77
C LYS A 488 -37.84 26.21 -0.54
N TYR A 489 -38.24 24.95 -0.46
CA TYR A 489 -38.31 24.01 -1.59
C TYR A 489 -39.75 23.71 -2.03
N ALA A 490 -40.76 24.36 -1.45
CA ALA A 490 -42.17 24.10 -1.79
C ALA A 490 -42.52 24.33 -3.28
N LYS A 491 -41.71 25.12 -4.01
CA LYS A 491 -41.90 25.40 -5.45
C LYS A 491 -41.27 24.36 -6.39
N THR A 492 -40.42 23.45 -5.90
CA THR A 492 -39.64 22.54 -6.75
C THR A 492 -40.43 21.31 -7.25
N LYS A 493 -41.66 21.09 -6.74
CA LYS A 493 -42.48 19.87 -6.94
C LYS A 493 -41.80 18.55 -6.47
N LYS A 494 -40.63 18.64 -5.81
CA LYS A 494 -39.93 17.50 -5.21
C LYS A 494 -40.60 17.09 -3.89
N GLN A 495 -40.55 15.81 -3.54
CA GLN A 495 -40.98 15.36 -2.22
C GLN A 495 -39.96 15.77 -1.16
N LEU A 496 -40.45 16.22 0.00
CA LEU A 496 -39.61 16.69 1.10
C LEU A 496 -39.52 15.62 2.18
N ILE A 497 -38.32 15.18 2.50
CA ILE A 497 -38.06 14.16 3.52
C ILE A 497 -37.18 14.78 4.61
N GLY A 498 -37.63 14.74 5.87
CA GLY A 498 -36.85 15.21 7.01
C GLY A 498 -36.21 14.04 7.74
N ILE A 499 -34.90 14.09 7.94
CA ILE A 499 -34.08 13.06 8.58
C ILE A 499 -33.48 13.66 9.85
N GLY A 500 -33.69 12.99 10.98
CA GLY A 500 -33.15 13.39 12.27
C GLY A 500 -32.15 12.36 12.74
N GLU A 501 -30.89 12.74 12.84
CA GLU A 501 -29.81 11.82 13.23
C GLU A 501 -29.35 12.13 14.66
N CYS A 502 -29.20 11.11 15.50
CA CYS A 502 -28.68 11.27 16.85
C CYS A 502 -27.69 10.17 17.20
N PRO A 503 -26.37 10.45 17.20
CA PRO A 503 -25.38 9.49 17.65
C PRO A 503 -25.53 9.22 19.16
N ALA A 504 -25.49 7.95 19.59
CA ALA A 504 -25.77 7.55 20.97
C ALA A 504 -24.72 8.04 21.99
N PRO A 505 -25.09 8.36 23.25
CA PRO A 505 -24.13 8.76 24.29
C PRO A 505 -23.25 7.61 24.77
N ASN A 506 -22.02 7.91 25.18
CA ASN A 506 -21.02 6.93 25.64
C ASN A 506 -21.46 6.19 26.92
N PRO A 507 -21.22 4.86 27.02
CA PRO A 507 -21.39 4.14 28.29
C PRO A 507 -20.41 4.66 29.36
N THR A 508 -20.87 4.71 30.62
CA THR A 508 -20.04 5.05 31.80
C THR A 508 -19.68 3.77 32.55
N TYR A 509 -18.39 3.59 32.85
CA TYR A 509 -17.84 2.43 33.57
C TYR A 509 -17.29 2.84 34.95
N THR A 510 -17.18 1.89 35.86
CA THR A 510 -16.72 2.10 37.23
C THR A 510 -15.32 1.53 37.43
N VAL A 511 -14.40 2.37 37.92
CA VAL A 511 -13.07 1.94 38.39
C VAL A 511 -13.08 1.78 39.90
N THR A 512 -12.79 0.58 40.38
CA THR A 512 -12.76 0.23 41.80
C THR A 512 -11.33 0.10 42.30
N LEU A 513 -10.90 0.96 43.23
CA LEU A 513 -9.58 0.97 43.85
C LEU A 513 -9.56 0.10 45.10
N ASN A 514 -8.82 -1.00 45.07
CA ASN A 514 -8.65 -1.93 46.17
C ASN A 514 -7.25 -1.82 46.78
N ALA A 515 -7.17 -1.54 48.10
CA ALA A 515 -5.92 -1.40 48.84
C ALA A 515 -5.08 -2.71 48.92
N ASN A 516 -5.65 -3.83 48.49
CA ASN A 516 -5.05 -5.16 48.54
C ASN A 516 -4.64 -5.48 49.98
N THR A 517 -3.38 -5.86 50.22
CA THR A 517 -2.82 -6.12 51.57
C THR A 517 -2.46 -4.87 52.39
N GLY A 518 -2.94 -3.68 52.02
CA GLY A 518 -2.71 -2.42 52.74
C GLY A 518 -3.55 -2.30 54.02
N ILE A 519 -3.17 -1.38 54.90
CA ILE A 519 -3.73 -1.27 56.27
C ILE A 519 -5.18 -0.75 56.27
N ASP A 520 -5.57 0.05 55.27
CA ASP A 520 -6.83 0.81 55.32
C ASP A 520 -8.08 0.06 54.85
N GLY A 521 -7.97 -1.11 54.19
CA GLY A 521 -9.08 -2.01 53.83
C GLY A 521 -10.27 -1.46 53.00
N THR A 522 -10.39 -0.14 52.81
CA THR A 522 -11.53 0.52 52.17
C THR A 522 -11.38 0.56 50.66
N THR A 523 -12.39 0.07 49.95
CA THR A 523 -12.50 0.17 48.49
C THR A 523 -13.11 1.52 48.09
N LYS A 524 -12.54 2.20 47.08
CA LYS A 524 -13.09 3.45 46.53
C LYS A 524 -13.52 3.24 45.08
N THR A 525 -14.64 3.82 44.66
CA THR A 525 -15.13 3.73 43.28
C THR A 525 -15.10 5.09 42.59
N ILE A 526 -14.76 5.09 41.30
CA ILE A 526 -14.68 6.29 40.46
C ILE A 526 -15.45 6.00 39.15
N PRO A 527 -16.49 6.78 38.82
CA PRO A 527 -17.16 6.68 37.52
C PRO A 527 -16.32 7.34 36.41
N VAL A 528 -16.23 6.69 35.24
CA VAL A 528 -15.39 7.09 34.11
C VAL A 528 -16.13 6.80 32.80
N GLU A 529 -16.24 7.76 31.90
CA GLU A 529 -16.79 7.54 30.55
C GLU A 529 -15.88 6.59 29.74
N SER A 530 -16.47 5.73 28.91
CA SER A 530 -15.74 4.81 28.03
C SER A 530 -14.61 5.52 27.25
N GLY A 531 -13.40 4.97 27.31
CA GLY A 531 -12.21 5.52 26.65
C GLY A 531 -11.52 6.66 27.41
N ARG A 532 -12.07 7.17 28.52
CA ARG A 532 -11.39 8.17 29.38
C ARG A 532 -10.42 7.50 30.35
N THR A 533 -9.46 8.29 30.82
CA THR A 533 -8.52 7.89 31.87
C THR A 533 -8.95 8.47 33.21
N VAL A 534 -8.59 7.81 34.32
CA VAL A 534 -8.84 8.32 35.67
C VAL A 534 -7.80 9.40 36.00
N PRO A 535 -8.18 10.62 36.44
CA PRO A 535 -7.22 11.67 36.78
C PRO A 535 -6.31 11.30 37.95
N ILE A 536 -5.09 11.86 37.97
CA ILE A 536 -4.10 11.64 39.03
C ILE A 536 -4.55 12.38 40.31
N THR A 537 -5.04 11.65 41.31
CA THR A 537 -5.33 12.19 42.65
C THR A 537 -4.42 11.58 43.70
N THR A 538 -3.62 12.40 44.39
CA THR A 538 -2.68 11.95 45.43
C THR A 538 -3.30 11.88 46.83
N THR A 539 -4.51 12.41 47.01
CA THR A 539 -5.21 12.49 48.31
C THR A 539 -5.97 11.20 48.63
N GLY A 540 -5.57 10.55 49.73
CA GLY A 540 -6.27 9.38 50.28
C GLY A 540 -5.95 8.05 49.58
N LEU A 541 -4.70 7.89 49.11
CA LEU A 541 -4.14 6.60 48.68
C LEU A 541 -3.86 5.71 49.91
N PRO A 542 -3.98 4.37 49.78
CA PRO A 542 -3.73 3.45 50.89
C PRO A 542 -2.27 3.45 51.33
N THR A 543 -1.99 2.98 52.56
CA THR A 543 -0.62 2.81 53.11
C THR A 543 -0.33 1.38 53.62
N LYS A 544 0.95 1.00 53.70
CA LYS A 544 1.43 -0.29 54.25
C LYS A 544 2.79 -0.14 54.95
N GLU A 545 2.91 -0.61 56.19
CA GLU A 545 4.12 -0.47 57.00
C GLU A 545 5.32 -1.20 56.37
N ASN A 546 6.49 -0.55 56.26
CA ASN A 546 7.73 -1.03 55.61
C ASN A 546 7.67 -1.25 54.08
N TYR A 547 6.61 -0.77 53.41
CA TYR A 547 6.44 -0.85 51.95
C TYR A 547 6.03 0.51 51.35
N GLY A 548 6.53 0.83 50.15
CA GLY A 548 6.02 1.90 49.28
C GLY A 548 4.93 1.41 48.33
N LEU A 549 4.06 2.31 47.85
CA LEU A 549 3.07 2.01 46.82
C LEU A 549 3.77 1.94 45.44
N GLY A 550 3.96 0.73 44.92
CA GLY A 550 4.65 0.45 43.66
C GLY A 550 3.77 0.58 42.40
N GLY A 551 2.47 0.85 42.55
CA GLY A 551 1.53 1.07 41.45
C GLY A 551 0.21 0.32 41.63
N TRP A 552 -0.54 0.18 40.53
CA TRP A 552 -1.84 -0.48 40.50
C TRP A 552 -1.90 -1.52 39.39
N ASN A 553 -2.61 -2.62 39.63
CA ASN A 553 -2.74 -3.72 38.69
C ASN A 553 -4.18 -4.27 38.68
N THR A 554 -4.64 -4.79 37.55
CA THR A 554 -5.99 -5.34 37.37
C THR A 554 -6.23 -6.66 38.12
N GLU A 555 -5.18 -7.32 38.60
CA GLU A 555 -5.29 -8.51 39.47
C GLU A 555 -4.53 -8.33 40.78
N ALA A 556 -5.07 -8.90 41.87
CA ALA A 556 -4.55 -8.73 43.24
C ALA A 556 -3.15 -9.31 43.46
N ASN A 557 -2.83 -10.40 42.76
CA ASN A 557 -1.54 -11.10 42.79
C ASN A 557 -0.45 -10.42 41.91
N GLY A 558 -0.81 -9.37 41.17
CA GLY A 558 0.10 -8.64 40.29
C GLY A 558 0.34 -9.27 38.91
N SER A 559 -0.34 -10.37 38.53
CA SER A 559 -0.24 -10.95 37.18
C SER A 559 -1.05 -10.22 36.10
N GLY A 560 -1.97 -9.36 36.52
CA GLY A 560 -2.76 -8.56 35.59
C GLY A 560 -1.95 -7.48 34.87
N THR A 561 -2.66 -6.70 34.07
CA THR A 561 -2.12 -5.52 33.39
C THR A 561 -1.92 -4.35 34.34
N LYS A 562 -0.76 -3.67 34.24
CA LYS A 562 -0.46 -2.45 34.99
C LYS A 562 -1.46 -1.35 34.63
N PHE A 563 -2.08 -0.74 35.63
CA PHE A 563 -3.00 0.38 35.48
C PHE A 563 -2.31 1.68 35.89
N VAL A 564 -2.30 2.67 34.99
CA VAL A 564 -1.63 3.95 35.18
C VAL A 564 -2.68 5.07 35.11
N PHE A 565 -2.86 5.79 36.21
CA PHE A 565 -3.74 6.96 36.26
C PHE A 565 -3.28 8.01 35.25
N GLY A 566 -4.23 8.61 34.53
CA GLY A 566 -3.98 9.57 33.45
C GLY A 566 -3.63 8.95 32.09
N GLU A 567 -3.23 7.68 32.05
CA GLU A 567 -2.74 7.03 30.82
C GLU A 567 -3.58 5.83 30.37
N THR A 568 -4.13 5.04 31.28
CA THR A 568 -4.89 3.82 30.93
C THR A 568 -6.38 4.14 30.65
N PRO A 569 -6.89 3.93 29.42
CA PRO A 569 -8.29 4.14 29.09
C PRO A 569 -9.21 3.07 29.72
N VAL A 570 -10.38 3.48 30.19
CA VAL A 570 -11.38 2.59 30.81
C VAL A 570 -12.45 2.24 29.79
N ILE A 571 -12.55 0.96 29.41
CA ILE A 571 -13.52 0.48 28.38
C ILE A 571 -14.52 -0.55 28.93
N ALA A 572 -14.44 -0.86 30.22
CA ALA A 572 -15.34 -1.73 30.97
C ALA A 572 -15.20 -1.44 32.47
N ASP A 573 -16.15 -1.92 33.29
CA ASP A 573 -16.00 -1.90 34.75
C ASP A 573 -14.74 -2.69 35.16
N ILE A 574 -13.92 -2.09 36.02
CA ILE A 574 -12.60 -2.65 36.35
C ILE A 574 -12.27 -2.43 37.83
N THR A 575 -11.71 -3.47 38.45
CA THR A 575 -11.14 -3.37 39.79
C THR A 575 -9.62 -3.42 39.69
N ILE A 576 -8.94 -2.48 40.34
CA ILE A 576 -7.49 -2.40 40.39
C ILE A 576 -6.98 -2.50 41.82
N TYR A 577 -5.87 -3.20 42.00
CA TYR A 577 -5.30 -3.59 43.26
C TYR A 577 -3.93 -2.92 43.46
N ALA A 578 -3.75 -2.29 44.62
CA ALA A 578 -2.50 -1.67 45.01
C ALA A 578 -1.37 -2.71 45.09
N GLN A 579 -0.24 -2.38 44.49
CA GLN A 579 0.99 -3.17 44.51
C GLN A 579 2.00 -2.53 45.46
N TRP A 580 2.63 -3.34 46.30
CA TRP A 580 3.49 -2.85 47.40
C TRP A 580 4.94 -3.29 47.20
N THR A 581 5.89 -2.37 47.32
CA THR A 581 7.34 -2.64 47.21
C THR A 581 8.02 -2.45 48.56
N GLN A 582 8.73 -3.46 49.05
CA GLN A 582 9.43 -3.43 50.35
C GLN A 582 10.57 -2.40 50.36
N ASN A 583 10.89 -1.79 51.51
CA ASN A 583 11.97 -0.80 51.65
C ASN A 583 13.36 -1.45 51.93
N LYS A 584 14.48 -0.75 51.62
CA LYS A 584 15.88 -1.19 51.89
C LYS A 584 16.24 -1.12 53.39
N PRO A 585 17.25 -1.88 53.88
CA PRO A 585 17.69 -1.85 55.28
C PRO A 585 18.54 -0.62 55.64
N ASP A 586 18.63 -0.29 56.93
CA ASP A 586 19.50 0.78 57.47
C ASP A 586 21.00 0.37 57.50
N THR A 587 21.90 1.34 57.70
CA THR A 587 23.36 1.08 57.75
C THR A 587 23.80 0.41 59.08
N PRO A 588 24.62 -0.67 59.03
CA PRO A 588 25.10 -1.37 60.24
C PRO A 588 25.98 -0.51 61.15
N LYS A 589 25.94 -0.79 62.46
CA LYS A 589 26.69 -0.06 63.51
C LYS A 589 27.63 -0.97 64.32
N ASN A 590 28.63 -0.37 64.98
CA ASN A 590 29.60 -1.01 65.90
C ASN A 590 30.52 -2.08 65.26
N LEU A 591 31.11 -1.82 64.09
CA LEU A 591 32.05 -2.74 63.43
C LEU A 591 33.41 -2.79 64.16
N THR A 592 33.96 -3.99 64.40
CA THR A 592 35.24 -4.24 65.07
C THR A 592 36.05 -5.34 64.36
N ALA A 593 37.40 -5.32 64.43
CA ALA A 593 38.29 -6.34 63.86
C ALA A 593 39.38 -6.77 64.87
N LYS A 594 39.60 -8.08 65.03
CA LYS A 594 40.49 -8.70 66.02
C LYS A 594 41.35 -9.79 65.39
N VAL A 595 42.67 -9.71 65.54
CA VAL A 595 43.64 -10.67 64.99
C VAL A 595 43.56 -12.02 65.71
N VAL A 596 43.54 -13.11 64.95
CA VAL A 596 43.45 -14.49 65.47
C VAL A 596 44.76 -15.26 65.28
N ASN A 597 45.28 -15.34 64.05
CA ASN A 597 46.53 -16.05 63.72
C ASN A 597 47.19 -15.50 62.46
N ALA A 598 48.09 -16.30 61.86
CA ALA A 598 48.92 -15.92 60.73
C ALA A 598 48.21 -15.57 59.43
N THR A 599 47.00 -16.06 59.31
CA THR A 599 46.21 -15.90 58.09
C THR A 599 44.78 -15.51 58.42
N GLU A 600 44.49 -15.08 59.67
CA GLU A 600 43.12 -14.92 60.15
C GLU A 600 42.88 -13.69 61.04
N ILE A 601 41.84 -12.92 60.70
CA ILE A 601 41.28 -11.82 61.49
C ILE A 601 39.76 -12.03 61.62
N ASP A 602 39.23 -11.95 62.84
CA ASP A 602 37.79 -11.98 63.12
C ASP A 602 37.19 -10.57 63.16
N ILE A 603 36.04 -10.38 62.50
CA ILE A 603 35.30 -9.13 62.38
C ILE A 603 33.90 -9.30 63.00
N SER A 604 33.36 -8.29 63.70
CA SER A 604 31.98 -8.34 64.24
C SER A 604 31.26 -6.99 64.28
N TRP A 605 29.92 -6.98 64.25
CA TRP A 605 29.04 -5.79 64.25
C TRP A 605 27.69 -6.04 64.97
N THR A 606 26.80 -5.03 65.04
CA THR A 606 25.44 -5.15 65.63
C THR A 606 24.38 -5.45 64.55
N ALA A 607 23.39 -6.31 64.87
CA ALA A 607 22.30 -6.66 63.95
C ALA A 607 21.43 -5.44 63.58
N THR A 608 21.03 -5.37 62.30
CA THR A 608 20.20 -4.31 61.71
C THR A 608 18.84 -4.87 61.29
N ALA A 609 17.75 -4.16 61.57
CA ALA A 609 16.38 -4.61 61.25
C ALA A 609 16.14 -4.70 59.73
N ASN A 610 15.15 -5.50 59.31
CA ASN A 610 14.79 -5.70 57.89
C ASN A 610 15.97 -6.16 57.01
N THR A 611 16.99 -6.81 57.59
CA THR A 611 18.20 -7.27 56.91
C THR A 611 18.17 -8.77 56.75
N LEU A 612 18.37 -9.27 55.53
CA LEU A 612 18.52 -10.70 55.28
C LEU A 612 19.98 -11.14 55.37
N LYS A 613 20.89 -10.25 54.97
CA LYS A 613 22.32 -10.57 54.85
C LYS A 613 23.21 -9.34 54.90
N TYR A 614 24.49 -9.51 55.18
CA TYR A 614 25.50 -8.45 55.18
C TYR A 614 26.59 -8.74 54.15
N ASN A 615 27.12 -7.67 53.56
CA ASN A 615 28.30 -7.72 52.70
C ASN A 615 29.44 -6.96 53.37
N LEU A 616 30.53 -7.68 53.66
CA LEU A 616 31.75 -7.20 54.28
C LEU A 616 32.83 -6.98 53.22
N PHE A 617 33.54 -5.87 53.33
CA PHE A 617 34.60 -5.44 52.42
C PHE A 617 35.90 -5.27 53.17
N ASP A 618 37.02 -5.58 52.50
CA ASP A 618 38.38 -5.23 52.90
C ASP A 618 38.96 -4.29 51.84
N GLY A 619 39.20 -3.03 52.23
CA GLY A 619 39.41 -1.93 51.31
C GLY A 619 38.20 -1.77 50.38
N THR A 620 38.41 -2.05 49.10
CA THR A 620 37.36 -2.01 48.06
C THR A 620 36.87 -3.39 47.64
N THR A 621 37.51 -4.46 48.12
CA THR A 621 37.20 -5.84 47.73
C THR A 621 36.17 -6.44 48.68
N GLN A 622 35.08 -6.98 48.14
CA GLN A 622 34.10 -7.69 48.98
C GLN A 622 34.68 -9.07 49.37
N ILE A 623 34.85 -9.30 50.67
CA ILE A 623 35.48 -10.51 51.22
C ILE A 623 34.48 -11.48 51.84
N GLY A 624 33.29 -10.98 52.18
CA GLY A 624 32.19 -11.80 52.67
C GLY A 624 30.89 -11.27 52.12
N GLY A 625 30.23 -12.06 51.27
CA GLY A 625 28.89 -11.78 50.79
C GLY A 625 27.88 -12.65 51.50
N ASP A 626 26.67 -12.15 51.65
CA ASP A 626 25.52 -12.93 52.12
C ASP A 626 25.65 -13.46 53.56
N ILE A 627 26.38 -12.73 54.42
CA ILE A 627 26.60 -13.11 55.81
C ILE A 627 25.30 -12.92 56.59
N THR A 628 24.75 -13.97 57.18
CA THR A 628 23.49 -13.90 57.95
C THR A 628 23.70 -13.66 59.45
N GLY A 629 24.90 -13.95 59.95
CA GLY A 629 25.33 -13.63 61.31
C GLY A 629 25.88 -12.21 61.45
N THR A 630 26.34 -11.88 62.66
CA THR A 630 26.93 -10.57 62.98
C THR A 630 28.44 -10.62 63.24
N SER A 631 29.08 -11.71 62.79
CA SER A 631 30.52 -11.87 62.83
C SER A 631 31.00 -12.61 61.58
N PHE A 632 32.26 -12.39 61.23
CA PHE A 632 32.90 -12.98 60.06
C PHE A 632 34.38 -13.22 60.34
N SER A 633 34.89 -14.38 59.93
CA SER A 633 36.30 -14.74 60.11
C SER A 633 37.01 -14.71 58.77
N HIS A 634 37.89 -13.72 58.57
CA HIS A 634 38.63 -13.53 57.33
C HIS A 634 39.92 -14.34 57.39
N LYS A 635 39.92 -15.50 56.70
CA LYS A 635 40.98 -16.52 56.69
C LYS A 635 41.77 -16.51 55.38
N GLY A 636 42.94 -17.14 55.36
CA GLY A 636 43.80 -17.23 54.16
C GLY A 636 44.53 -15.93 53.82
N LEU A 637 44.61 -15.01 54.78
CA LEU A 637 45.29 -13.74 54.62
C LEU A 637 46.80 -13.91 54.51
N GLY A 638 47.44 -12.97 53.81
CA GLY A 638 48.89 -12.90 53.75
C GLY A 638 49.48 -12.77 55.15
N ILE A 639 50.56 -13.50 55.40
CA ILE A 639 51.30 -13.44 56.65
C ILE A 639 51.81 -12.00 56.89
N ALA A 640 51.70 -11.48 58.11
CA ALA A 640 52.15 -10.12 58.50
C ALA A 640 51.53 -8.95 57.70
N THR A 641 50.27 -9.08 57.24
CA THR A 641 49.61 -8.11 56.33
C THR A 641 48.49 -7.32 57.04
N THR A 642 48.34 -6.01 56.75
CA THR A 642 47.30 -5.12 57.35
C THR A 642 46.06 -5.00 56.45
N HIS A 643 44.87 -5.15 57.04
CA HIS A 643 43.57 -5.18 56.37
C HIS A 643 42.60 -4.14 56.98
N THR A 644 41.68 -3.57 56.19
CA THR A 644 40.76 -2.48 56.58
C THR A 644 39.32 -2.77 56.16
N TYR A 645 38.41 -2.95 57.12
CA TYR A 645 37.08 -3.49 56.90
C TYR A 645 35.94 -2.46 56.94
N THR A 646 34.95 -2.59 56.04
CA THR A 646 33.64 -1.88 56.06
C THR A 646 32.49 -2.83 55.75
N ILE A 647 31.26 -2.51 56.17
CA ILE A 647 30.10 -3.42 55.98
C ILE A 647 28.81 -2.70 55.56
N LYS A 648 27.93 -3.38 54.81
CA LYS A 648 26.55 -2.94 54.52
C LYS A 648 25.53 -4.06 54.77
N ALA A 649 24.31 -3.69 55.13
CA ALA A 649 23.16 -4.58 55.30
C ALA A 649 22.34 -4.66 54.01
N CYS A 650 21.86 -5.83 53.64
CA CYS A 650 21.09 -6.07 52.43
C CYS A 650 19.85 -6.92 52.71
N ASN A 651 18.76 -6.64 52.01
CA ASN A 651 17.60 -7.51 51.90
C ASN A 651 17.27 -7.79 50.42
N GLY A 652 16.12 -8.40 50.15
CA GLY A 652 15.70 -8.74 48.79
C GLY A 652 15.48 -7.53 47.86
N VAL A 653 15.46 -6.31 48.40
CA VAL A 653 15.23 -5.06 47.65
C VAL A 653 16.55 -4.35 47.32
N GLY A 654 17.54 -4.42 48.22
CA GLY A 654 18.83 -3.78 48.03
C GLY A 654 19.61 -3.62 49.33
N CYS A 655 20.73 -2.90 49.26
CA CYS A 655 21.63 -2.70 50.39
C CYS A 655 21.62 -1.26 50.93
N SER A 656 21.96 -1.13 52.20
CA SER A 656 22.28 0.13 52.88
C SER A 656 23.56 0.78 52.33
N GLU A 657 23.81 2.03 52.74
CA GLU A 657 25.15 2.65 52.66
C GLU A 657 26.17 1.89 53.52
N LEU A 658 27.47 2.07 53.23
CA LEU A 658 28.60 1.45 53.95
C LEU A 658 28.78 2.02 55.37
N SER A 659 29.21 1.17 56.31
CA SER A 659 29.60 1.57 57.67
C SER A 659 30.93 2.34 57.69
N ALA A 660 31.25 2.94 58.84
CA ALA A 660 32.60 3.39 59.14
C ALA A 660 33.62 2.22 59.12
N ALA A 661 34.88 2.51 58.78
CA ALA A 661 35.95 1.51 58.58
C ALA A 661 36.75 1.16 59.84
N VAL A 662 37.29 -0.07 59.93
CA VAL A 662 38.17 -0.56 61.04
C VAL A 662 39.32 -1.45 60.53
N SER A 663 40.53 -1.41 61.10
CA SER A 663 41.71 -2.13 60.56
C SER A 663 42.43 -3.06 61.56
N ALA A 664 43.12 -4.12 61.09
CA ALA A 664 43.91 -5.08 61.87
C ALA A 664 45.01 -5.83 61.03
N THR A 665 46.02 -6.47 61.65
CA THR A 665 47.22 -7.07 60.98
C THR A 665 47.52 -8.53 61.42
N THR A 666 47.74 -9.48 60.49
CA THR A 666 47.90 -10.95 60.73
C THR A 666 49.29 -11.45 61.23
N GLN A 667 49.37 -12.66 61.81
CA GLN A 667 50.59 -13.34 62.37
C GLN A 667 51.44 -14.09 61.26
N ASP A 668 52.33 -15.06 61.55
CA ASP A 668 53.17 -15.86 60.57
C ASP A 668 53.21 -17.37 60.95
N LEU A 669 53.17 -18.43 60.05
CA LEU A 669 53.27 -19.94 60.34
C LEU A 669 53.24 -21.02 59.15
N SER A 670 53.77 -22.27 59.32
CA SER A 670 54.00 -23.39 58.32
C SER A 670 53.57 -24.88 58.70
N ILE A 671 53.24 -25.83 57.73
CA ILE A 671 53.30 -27.39 57.68
C ILE A 671 52.04 -28.37 57.42
N THR A 672 52.33 -29.61 56.90
CA THR A 672 51.76 -30.97 56.44
C THR A 672 50.63 -31.79 57.16
N VAL A 673 49.87 -32.71 56.46
CA VAL A 673 48.87 -33.72 57.04
C VAL A 673 48.75 -35.11 56.32
N ASN A 674 48.47 -36.20 57.08
CA ASN A 674 48.38 -37.66 56.73
C ASN A 674 46.94 -38.30 56.85
N GLU A 675 46.70 -39.39 56.08
CA GLU A 675 45.69 -40.50 56.20
C GLU A 675 44.18 -40.34 55.85
N ILE A 676 43.64 -41.30 55.05
CA ILE A 676 42.22 -41.65 54.88
C ILE A 676 42.07 -43.20 54.90
N LYS A 677 41.13 -43.72 55.72
CA LYS A 677 40.83 -45.17 55.88
C LYS A 677 39.64 -45.67 55.04
N ASN A 678 39.64 -46.99 54.85
CA ASN A 678 39.03 -47.84 53.84
C ASN A 678 37.54 -48.20 54.07
N THR A 679 36.63 -47.95 53.10
CA THR A 679 35.39 -48.72 52.86
C THR A 679 35.09 -48.78 51.36
N GLY A 680 34.69 -49.96 50.88
CA GLY A 680 34.61 -50.34 49.46
C GLY A 680 33.75 -49.45 48.55
N ASP A 681 34.06 -49.51 47.26
CA ASP A 681 33.61 -48.65 46.15
C ASP A 681 34.22 -47.25 46.10
N ILE A 682 35.51 -47.17 45.71
CA ILE A 682 36.09 -45.92 45.20
C ILE A 682 35.67 -45.76 43.73
N ARG A 683 34.56 -45.06 43.52
CA ARG A 683 34.25 -44.48 42.21
C ARG A 683 35.36 -43.48 41.85
N PRO A 684 35.82 -43.38 40.59
CA PRO A 684 36.86 -42.42 40.17
C PRO A 684 36.57 -40.94 40.48
N THR A 685 35.37 -40.63 40.96
CA THR A 685 34.88 -39.29 41.29
C THR A 685 35.50 -38.70 42.57
N THR A 686 35.88 -39.50 43.57
CA THR A 686 36.40 -38.99 44.87
C THR A 686 37.89 -38.62 44.86
N LEU A 687 38.70 -39.25 44.00
CA LEU A 687 40.10 -38.82 43.80
C LEU A 687 40.19 -37.54 42.95
N PHE A 688 39.28 -37.39 41.98
CA PHE A 688 39.20 -36.22 41.13
C PHE A 688 38.65 -34.99 41.85
N SER A 689 37.82 -35.13 42.90
CA SER A 689 37.31 -33.98 43.67
C SER A 689 38.39 -33.29 44.51
N THR A 690 39.36 -34.04 45.03
CA THR A 690 40.44 -33.51 45.89
C THR A 690 41.56 -32.84 45.08
N LEU A 691 41.73 -33.23 43.80
CA LEU A 691 42.70 -32.65 42.86
C LEU A 691 42.08 -31.62 41.89
N LYS A 692 40.74 -31.54 41.82
CA LYS A 692 40.00 -30.61 40.94
C LYS A 692 40.45 -29.15 41.04
N PRO A 693 40.75 -28.59 42.24
CA PRO A 693 41.14 -27.19 42.35
C PRO A 693 42.48 -26.87 41.65
N MET A 694 43.32 -27.86 41.34
CA MET A 694 44.61 -27.64 40.67
C MET A 694 44.53 -27.59 39.14
N PHE A 695 43.40 -27.98 38.52
CA PHE A 695 43.29 -28.09 37.05
C PHE A 695 42.15 -27.31 36.40
N THR A 696 41.26 -26.68 37.18
CA THR A 696 40.06 -26.02 36.64
C THR A 696 40.05 -24.49 36.78
N THR A 697 41.19 -23.86 37.03
CA THR A 697 41.29 -22.38 37.10
C THR A 697 42.45 -21.86 36.26
N ASP A 698 42.19 -20.76 35.55
CA ASP A 698 43.13 -19.95 34.75
C ASP A 698 44.24 -19.28 35.59
N ALA A 699 44.95 -20.06 36.40
CA ALA A 699 46.13 -19.62 37.12
C ALA A 699 47.40 -19.80 36.26
N ALA A 700 48.31 -18.83 36.38
CA ALA A 700 49.59 -18.74 35.68
C ALA A 700 50.46 -20.04 35.77
N PRO A 701 51.39 -20.28 34.82
CA PRO A 701 51.82 -21.61 34.39
C PRO A 701 52.88 -22.33 35.26
N THR A 702 52.89 -22.15 36.59
CA THR A 702 53.99 -22.69 37.44
C THR A 702 53.59 -23.25 38.81
N SER A 703 52.33 -23.62 39.05
CA SER A 703 51.97 -24.31 40.31
C SER A 703 52.31 -25.80 40.27
N VAL A 704 53.32 -26.21 41.02
CA VAL A 704 53.67 -27.63 41.26
C VAL A 704 52.91 -28.12 42.49
N GLY A 705 52.02 -29.09 42.31
CA GLY A 705 51.38 -29.83 43.39
C GLY A 705 51.85 -31.28 43.41
N SER A 706 52.26 -31.81 44.56
CA SER A 706 52.49 -33.24 44.76
C SER A 706 51.41 -33.84 45.65
N VAL A 707 50.80 -34.93 45.20
CA VAL A 707 49.88 -35.72 46.04
C VAL A 707 50.43 -37.14 46.17
N THR A 708 50.72 -37.51 47.42
CA THR A 708 51.20 -38.84 47.80
C THR A 708 50.01 -39.65 48.29
N PHE A 709 49.77 -40.83 47.69
CA PHE A 709 48.74 -41.75 48.17
C PHE A 709 49.39 -42.94 48.87
N THR A 710 49.03 -43.16 50.12
CA THR A 710 49.39 -44.37 50.87
C THR A 710 48.18 -45.27 50.88
N PHE A 711 48.31 -46.50 50.37
CA PHE A 711 47.21 -47.46 50.33
C PHE A 711 47.27 -48.38 51.55
N ASP A 712 46.19 -48.42 52.35
CA ASP A 712 46.04 -49.41 53.43
C ASP A 712 45.58 -50.75 52.85
N ASN A 713 46.52 -51.70 52.79
CA ASN A 713 46.37 -53.17 52.74
C ASN A 713 45.26 -53.79 51.86
N GLY A 714 45.69 -54.59 50.85
CA GLY A 714 45.03 -55.87 50.59
C GLY A 714 44.62 -56.27 49.16
N ILE A 715 45.09 -55.63 48.08
CA ILE A 715 44.77 -56.08 46.70
C ILE A 715 45.99 -56.44 45.84
N PHE A 716 47.22 -56.19 46.32
CA PHE A 716 48.44 -56.76 45.73
C PHE A 716 49.18 -57.53 46.83
N SER A 717 49.15 -58.86 46.77
CA SER A 717 50.03 -59.70 47.59
C SER A 717 51.39 -59.77 46.90
N ASP A 718 52.27 -58.84 47.26
CA ASP A 718 53.68 -59.12 47.56
C ASP A 718 54.30 -57.86 48.16
N ASP A 719 55.04 -58.07 49.25
CA ASP A 719 55.59 -57.09 50.19
C ASP A 719 56.22 -55.87 49.52
N GLU A 720 55.62 -54.70 49.74
CA GLU A 720 56.25 -53.41 50.06
C GLU A 720 55.19 -52.29 49.94
N ASN A 721 54.72 -51.79 51.09
CA ASN A 721 53.79 -50.66 51.26
C ASN A 721 54.41 -49.32 50.81
N ASN A 722 54.85 -49.22 49.56
CA ASN A 722 55.36 -47.98 48.99
C ASN A 722 54.19 -47.12 48.46
N PRO A 723 54.03 -45.86 48.94
CA PRO A 723 53.01 -44.97 48.40
C PRO A 723 53.29 -44.64 46.93
N LEU A 724 52.26 -44.67 46.10
CA LEU A 724 52.35 -44.14 44.74
C LEU A 724 52.18 -42.62 44.82
N THR A 725 53.24 -41.88 44.48
CA THR A 725 53.17 -40.42 44.38
C THR A 725 52.86 -40.04 42.94
N PHE A 726 51.79 -39.28 42.74
CA PHE A 726 51.46 -38.72 41.44
C PHE A 726 51.91 -37.26 41.42
N THR A 727 52.85 -36.96 40.54
CA THR A 727 53.27 -35.59 40.27
C THR A 727 52.64 -35.15 38.97
N PHE A 728 51.84 -34.09 39.03
CA PHE A 728 51.20 -33.55 37.85
C PHE A 728 51.97 -32.31 37.37
N ARG A 729 52.22 -32.24 36.06
CA ARG A 729 52.74 -31.03 35.39
C ARG A 729 51.88 -30.73 34.18
N LYS A 730 51.36 -29.51 34.10
CA LYS A 730 50.61 -29.00 32.95
C LYS A 730 51.57 -28.22 32.04
N ASN A 731 51.75 -28.66 30.79
CA ASN A 731 52.39 -27.88 29.71
C ASN A 731 51.45 -27.80 28.50
N GLU A 732 51.59 -26.74 27.71
CA GLU A 732 50.52 -26.11 26.90
C GLU A 732 49.80 -26.95 25.82
N ASN A 733 50.21 -28.18 25.48
CA ASN A 733 49.49 -29.00 24.48
C ASN A 733 49.57 -30.53 24.69
N LEU A 734 49.94 -31.02 25.88
CA LEU A 734 49.98 -32.45 26.21
C LEU A 734 49.72 -32.67 27.71
N VAL A 735 48.92 -33.68 28.07
CA VAL A 735 48.85 -34.20 29.44
C VAL A 735 49.86 -35.33 29.58
N HIS A 736 50.95 -35.08 30.29
CA HIS A 736 51.91 -36.14 30.62
C HIS A 736 51.49 -36.82 31.93
N LEU A 737 51.19 -38.13 31.85
CA LEU A 737 51.03 -38.98 33.02
C LEU A 737 52.32 -39.79 33.21
N SER A 738 53.04 -39.55 34.29
CA SER A 738 54.22 -40.34 34.67
C SER A 738 53.97 -41.02 36.00
N ILE A 739 54.10 -42.34 36.04
CA ILE A 739 53.92 -43.16 37.25
C ILE A 739 55.31 -43.52 37.73
N PHE A 740 55.71 -43.05 38.91
CA PHE A 740 56.97 -43.44 39.54
C PHE A 740 56.68 -44.40 40.70
N LYS A 741 57.33 -45.57 40.71
CA LYS A 741 57.47 -46.38 41.93
C LYS A 741 58.80 -45.97 42.56
N PHE A 742 58.77 -45.29 43.71
CA PHE A 742 59.98 -45.03 44.46
C PHE A 742 60.23 -46.21 45.41
N SER A 743 61.27 -47.01 45.15
CA SER A 743 61.84 -47.86 46.19
C SER A 743 62.70 -46.99 47.10
N THR A 744 62.56 -47.13 48.41
CA THR A 744 63.29 -46.35 49.43
C THR A 744 64.81 -46.49 49.28
N GLY A 745 65.45 -45.50 48.66
CA GLY A 745 66.90 -45.41 48.44
C GLY A 745 67.20 -44.49 47.26
N THR A 746 67.95 -43.41 47.48
CA THR A 746 68.18 -42.26 46.59
C THR A 746 68.35 -42.62 45.09
N PRO A 747 67.50 -42.14 44.17
CA PRO A 747 67.84 -42.11 42.75
C PRO A 747 68.62 -40.82 42.44
N ALA A 748 69.90 -40.99 42.18
CA ALA A 748 70.66 -40.05 41.38
C ALA A 748 69.96 -39.84 40.02
N ILE A 749 69.93 -38.60 39.55
CA ILE A 749 69.51 -38.26 38.19
C ILE A 749 70.46 -38.98 37.22
N SER A 750 69.95 -39.93 36.44
CA SER A 750 70.63 -40.37 35.22
C SER A 750 69.71 -40.22 34.02
N THR A 751 70.15 -39.38 33.10
CA THR A 751 69.61 -39.16 31.78
C THR A 751 69.93 -40.39 30.92
N GLY A 752 68.94 -41.22 30.61
CA GLY A 752 69.10 -42.43 29.81
C GLY A 752 67.93 -42.66 28.85
N SER A 753 68.23 -42.63 27.56
CA SER A 753 67.34 -42.87 26.42
C SER A 753 66.57 -44.19 26.54
N SER A 754 65.23 -44.18 26.40
CA SER A 754 64.44 -45.38 26.13
C SER A 754 63.56 -45.18 24.91
N THR A 755 63.68 -46.15 24.01
CA THR A 755 63.23 -46.16 22.63
C THR A 755 61.72 -46.24 22.53
N LEU A 756 61.08 -45.23 21.92
CA LEU A 756 59.69 -45.34 21.49
C LEU A 756 59.66 -46.25 20.25
N VAL A 757 59.12 -47.46 20.38
CA VAL A 757 58.74 -48.29 19.23
C VAL A 757 57.48 -47.67 18.64
N SER A 758 57.66 -46.82 17.63
CA SER A 758 56.58 -46.31 16.79
C SER A 758 56.18 -47.38 15.78
N TYR A 759 54.99 -47.96 15.92
CA TYR A 759 54.39 -48.72 14.84
C TYR A 759 53.68 -47.76 13.88
N VAL A 760 54.27 -47.54 12.72
CA VAL A 760 53.65 -46.88 11.57
C VAL A 760 53.18 -48.00 10.64
N PRO A 761 51.88 -48.14 10.31
CA PRO A 761 51.48 -49.05 9.24
C PRO A 761 52.17 -48.59 7.94
N SER A 762 53.12 -49.39 7.45
CA SER A 762 53.78 -49.14 6.17
C SER A 762 52.78 -49.31 5.03
N THR A 763 52.88 -48.40 4.07
CA THR A 763 52.23 -48.39 2.76
C THR A 763 52.01 -49.77 2.13
N GLY A 764 50.79 -50.02 1.67
CA GLY A 764 50.48 -51.04 0.67
C GLY A 764 50.05 -52.40 1.22
N VAL A 765 48.76 -52.52 1.56
CA VAL A 765 48.02 -53.78 1.38
C VAL A 765 46.66 -53.44 0.80
N THR A 766 46.48 -53.79 -0.46
CA THR A 766 45.19 -53.86 -1.15
C THR A 766 44.38 -55.02 -0.56
N SER A 767 43.19 -54.71 -0.06
CA SER A 767 42.03 -55.61 0.21
C SER A 767 42.28 -56.92 0.98
N PRO A 768 41.71 -57.10 2.19
CA PRO A 768 41.34 -58.42 2.68
C PRO A 768 39.94 -58.78 2.18
N SER A 769 39.89 -59.82 1.34
CA SER A 769 38.71 -60.68 1.19
C SER A 769 38.30 -61.27 2.53
N SER A 770 36.99 -61.31 2.78
CA SER A 770 36.24 -62.24 3.65
C SER A 770 37.01 -63.01 4.74
N SER A 771 36.66 -62.73 6.00
CA SER A 771 36.97 -63.48 7.24
C SER A 771 38.46 -63.59 7.63
N GLY A 772 38.92 -62.65 8.46
CA GLY A 772 40.19 -62.74 9.20
C GLY A 772 40.08 -62.00 10.53
N TYR A 773 40.16 -62.74 11.65
CA TYR A 773 40.28 -62.19 13.00
C TYR A 773 41.77 -62.02 13.32
N ASP A 774 42.23 -60.81 13.64
CA ASP A 774 43.57 -60.61 14.22
C ASP A 774 43.55 -60.92 15.71
N TYR A 775 44.25 -61.97 16.11
CA TYR A 775 44.44 -62.35 17.51
C TYR A 775 45.70 -61.70 18.08
N PHE A 776 45.56 -60.85 19.11
CA PHE A 776 46.69 -60.58 20.01
C PHE A 776 46.81 -61.78 20.97
N THR A 777 47.66 -62.75 20.64
CA THR A 777 47.99 -63.86 21.55
C THR A 777 49.09 -63.47 22.53
N ASN A 778 48.79 -63.60 23.82
CA ASN A 778 49.67 -63.86 24.97
C ASN A 778 51.05 -63.18 25.00
N LEU A 779 51.17 -62.12 25.81
CA LEU A 779 52.41 -61.84 26.53
C LEU A 779 52.22 -62.14 28.02
N PRO A 780 52.94 -63.12 28.58
CA PRO A 780 52.92 -63.41 30.01
C PRO A 780 53.79 -62.37 30.72
N PHE A 781 53.19 -61.41 31.43
CA PHE A 781 53.96 -60.53 32.30
C PHE A 781 54.24 -61.24 33.63
N ALA A 782 55.23 -62.14 33.59
CA ALA A 782 55.92 -62.64 34.77
C ALA A 782 57.29 -61.95 34.85
N ASN A 783 57.57 -61.29 35.98
CA ASN A 783 58.90 -60.88 36.47
C ASN A 783 59.82 -60.02 35.56
N ILE A 784 59.43 -58.79 35.23
CA ILE A 784 60.39 -57.68 35.03
C ILE A 784 59.83 -56.40 35.67
N ALA A 785 60.64 -55.78 36.53
CA ALA A 785 60.37 -54.51 37.19
C ALA A 785 60.49 -53.34 36.20
N TYR A 786 59.51 -52.43 36.26
CA TYR A 786 59.31 -51.23 35.43
C TYR A 786 58.82 -51.49 34.00
N THR A 787 57.52 -51.28 33.77
CA THR A 787 56.94 -51.18 32.43
C THR A 787 55.96 -50.01 32.41
N TYR A 788 56.28 -48.96 31.65
CA TYR A 788 55.41 -47.81 31.42
C TYR A 788 54.42 -48.14 30.30
N LEU A 789 53.14 -47.82 30.52
CA LEU A 789 52.11 -47.89 29.47
C LEU A 789 51.76 -46.45 29.09
N VAL A 790 52.22 -46.01 27.92
CA VAL A 790 51.94 -44.69 27.37
C VAL A 790 50.83 -44.81 26.33
N PHE A 791 49.72 -44.08 26.53
CA PHE A 791 48.69 -43.93 25.52
C PHE A 791 48.78 -42.53 24.91
N SER A 792 48.86 -42.47 23.58
CA SER A 792 48.78 -41.24 22.80
C SER A 792 47.56 -41.34 21.89
N ILE A 793 46.57 -40.46 22.05
CA ILE A 793 45.42 -40.38 21.14
C ILE A 793 45.72 -39.26 20.14
N LEU A 794 46.13 -39.63 18.93
CA LEU A 794 46.23 -38.74 17.78
C LEU A 794 44.89 -38.75 17.05
N ASN A 795 44.14 -37.66 17.16
CA ASN A 795 42.89 -37.48 16.44
C ASN A 795 43.19 -36.64 15.19
N SER A 796 43.58 -37.29 14.08
CA SER A 796 43.92 -36.57 12.85
C SER A 796 43.19 -37.03 11.59
N ASN A 797 42.22 -37.96 11.65
CA ASN A 797 41.32 -38.23 10.50
C ASN A 797 39.92 -38.62 11.00
N GLN A 798 38.89 -38.01 10.41
CA GLN A 798 37.47 -38.12 10.79
C GLN A 798 36.88 -39.54 10.56
N HIS A 799 37.23 -40.49 11.41
CA HIS A 799 36.48 -41.75 11.53
C HIS A 799 36.07 -41.97 12.99
N ALA A 800 34.78 -42.20 13.22
CA ALA A 800 34.25 -42.52 14.54
C ALA A 800 34.47 -44.03 14.81
N TYR A 801 35.44 -44.36 15.67
CA TYR A 801 35.59 -45.70 16.23
C TYR A 801 34.85 -45.77 17.57
N SER A 802 34.00 -46.79 17.77
CA SER A 802 33.40 -47.05 19.08
C SER A 802 34.18 -48.12 19.84
N TYR A 803 34.76 -47.78 21.00
CA TYR A 803 35.44 -48.71 21.89
C TYR A 803 34.50 -49.15 23.03
N ARG A 804 34.44 -50.45 23.34
CA ARG A 804 33.79 -50.96 24.56
C ARG A 804 34.75 -51.85 25.33
N LEU A 805 34.92 -51.54 26.61
CA LEU A 805 35.65 -52.37 27.56
C LEU A 805 34.67 -53.39 28.16
N ARG A 806 34.86 -54.69 27.91
CA ARG A 806 34.09 -55.75 28.59
C ARG A 806 35.00 -56.53 29.51
N TYR A 807 34.58 -56.66 30.76
CA TYR A 807 35.16 -57.58 31.73
C TYR A 807 34.60 -58.98 31.46
N GLY A 808 35.46 -59.94 31.16
CA GLY A 808 35.13 -61.37 31.12
C GLY A 808 35.84 -62.10 32.26
N ASN A 809 35.33 -63.27 32.65
CA ASN A 809 35.81 -64.08 33.78
C ASN A 809 37.22 -64.70 33.60
N SER A 810 38.10 -64.08 32.82
CA SER A 810 39.52 -64.41 32.70
C SER A 810 40.27 -63.08 32.60
N LYS A 811 41.11 -62.76 33.59
CA LYS A 811 41.66 -61.42 33.92
C LYS A 811 42.44 -60.68 32.80
N TYR A 812 41.80 -60.32 31.68
CA TYR A 812 42.33 -59.43 30.63
C TYR A 812 41.22 -58.61 29.95
N PHE A 813 41.57 -57.45 29.38
CA PHE A 813 40.67 -56.61 28.58
C PHE A 813 40.74 -56.98 27.09
N LYS A 814 39.59 -57.17 26.42
CA LYS A 814 39.48 -57.49 24.99
C LYS A 814 38.96 -56.28 24.19
N PHE A 815 39.60 -55.98 23.05
CA PHE A 815 39.16 -54.95 22.08
C PHE A 815 38.78 -55.62 20.75
N VAL A 816 37.71 -55.15 20.08
CA VAL A 816 37.26 -55.60 18.74
C VAL A 816 36.99 -54.37 17.87
N LEU A 817 37.39 -54.40 16.60
CA LEU A 817 37.23 -53.33 15.58
C LEU A 817 36.35 -53.85 14.43
N ASP A 818 35.34 -53.09 14.01
CA ASP A 818 34.51 -53.31 12.79
C ASP A 818 34.73 -52.15 11.79
N TYR A 819 34.81 -52.44 10.48
CA TYR A 819 35.00 -51.47 9.38
C TYR A 819 33.91 -51.62 8.31
N ASP A 820 33.23 -50.53 7.94
CA ASP A 820 32.21 -50.48 6.87
C ASP A 820 32.68 -49.55 5.73
N GLY A 821 32.75 -50.08 4.51
CA GLY A 821 33.50 -49.52 3.37
C GLY A 821 32.66 -48.85 2.27
N GLY A 822 31.69 -48.00 2.63
CA GLY A 822 30.86 -47.26 1.65
C GLY A 822 31.49 -45.96 1.15
N ILE A 823 31.32 -45.65 -0.15
CA ILE A 823 31.62 -44.32 -0.72
C ILE A 823 30.58 -43.33 -0.21
N ASN A 824 31.01 -42.24 0.43
CA ASN A 824 30.10 -41.24 0.99
C ASN A 824 29.69 -40.17 -0.05
N PRO A 825 28.42 -39.71 -0.04
CA PRO A 825 27.99 -38.51 -0.77
C PRO A 825 28.88 -37.30 -0.49
N PRO A 826 28.96 -36.31 -1.40
CA PRO A 826 29.76 -35.11 -1.17
C PRO A 826 29.17 -34.26 -0.04
N THR A 827 30.02 -33.65 0.80
CA THR A 827 29.56 -32.80 1.92
C THR A 827 29.76 -31.32 1.59
N ILE A 828 28.68 -30.53 1.54
CA ILE A 828 28.78 -29.08 1.31
C ILE A 828 29.38 -28.40 2.56
N THR A 829 30.57 -27.80 2.42
CA THR A 829 31.31 -27.12 3.49
C THR A 829 31.06 -25.61 3.52
N SER A 830 30.68 -25.02 2.38
CA SER A 830 30.21 -23.63 2.31
C SER A 830 29.00 -23.54 1.40
N GLN A 831 27.91 -23.02 1.94
CA GLN A 831 26.62 -22.91 1.27
C GLN A 831 26.49 -21.56 0.55
N PRO A 832 25.76 -21.48 -0.58
CA PRO A 832 25.47 -20.20 -1.23
C PRO A 832 24.70 -19.26 -0.29
N LEU A 833 25.00 -17.97 -0.37
CA LEU A 833 24.43 -16.92 0.48
C LEU A 833 23.40 -16.10 -0.29
N ASP A 834 22.38 -15.62 0.41
CA ASP A 834 21.47 -14.59 -0.11
C ASP A 834 22.28 -13.34 -0.46
N ILE A 835 21.97 -12.71 -1.59
CA ILE A 835 22.67 -11.50 -2.06
C ILE A 835 21.69 -10.43 -2.49
N THR A 836 22.04 -9.18 -2.20
CA THR A 836 21.30 -8.00 -2.64
C THR A 836 22.13 -7.24 -3.66
N VAL A 837 21.57 -6.98 -4.83
CA VAL A 837 22.30 -6.39 -5.97
C VAL A 837 21.45 -5.33 -6.66
N VAL A 838 22.08 -4.25 -7.11
CA VAL A 838 21.42 -3.18 -7.89
C VAL A 838 21.12 -3.68 -9.31
N VAL A 839 19.94 -3.35 -9.83
CA VAL A 839 19.53 -3.69 -11.20
C VAL A 839 20.60 -3.29 -12.23
N GLY A 840 20.89 -4.17 -13.18
CA GLY A 840 21.94 -3.99 -14.19
C GLY A 840 23.37 -4.32 -13.71
N LYS A 841 23.57 -4.73 -12.44
CA LYS A 841 24.86 -5.27 -11.95
C LYS A 841 24.87 -6.79 -11.97
N THR A 842 26.03 -7.39 -11.66
CA THR A 842 26.21 -8.85 -11.65
C THR A 842 26.08 -9.41 -10.24
N ALA A 843 25.23 -10.41 -10.09
CA ALA A 843 25.09 -11.26 -8.91
C ALA A 843 26.01 -12.49 -9.04
N THR A 844 26.76 -12.84 -7.99
CA THR A 844 27.65 -14.02 -7.99
C THR A 844 27.36 -14.91 -6.79
N PHE A 845 26.99 -16.16 -7.05
CA PHE A 845 26.80 -17.22 -6.06
C PHE A 845 28.00 -18.16 -6.04
N SER A 846 28.34 -18.70 -4.88
CA SER A 846 29.47 -19.64 -4.71
C SER A 846 29.11 -20.80 -3.77
N VAL A 847 29.75 -21.95 -3.98
CA VAL A 847 29.63 -23.15 -3.14
C VAL A 847 31.01 -23.76 -2.91
N SER A 848 31.19 -24.45 -1.78
CA SER A 848 32.34 -25.33 -1.56
C SER A 848 31.86 -26.66 -1.01
N ALA A 849 32.41 -27.76 -1.54
CA ALA A 849 32.09 -29.12 -1.11
C ALA A 849 33.36 -29.94 -0.90
N ASN A 850 33.31 -30.90 0.03
CA ASN A 850 34.32 -31.93 0.19
C ASN A 850 33.92 -33.15 -0.65
N ASP A 851 34.81 -33.54 -1.56
CA ASP A 851 34.64 -34.62 -2.52
C ASP A 851 34.70 -36.02 -1.88
N ASN A 852 35.05 -36.11 -0.59
CA ASN A 852 35.08 -37.36 0.19
C ASN A 852 35.81 -38.52 -0.53
N GLY A 853 36.84 -38.18 -1.32
CA GLY A 853 37.67 -39.13 -2.06
C GLY A 853 37.19 -39.48 -3.49
N SER A 854 36.18 -38.80 -4.05
CA SER A 854 35.71 -39.00 -5.44
C SER A 854 35.34 -37.68 -6.14
N PRO A 855 35.69 -37.45 -7.42
CA PRO A 855 35.45 -36.16 -8.09
C PRO A 855 33.97 -35.77 -8.13
N SER A 856 33.63 -34.56 -7.69
CA SER A 856 32.26 -34.04 -7.77
C SER A 856 32.02 -33.21 -9.03
N THR A 857 30.79 -33.25 -9.52
CA THR A 857 30.23 -32.36 -10.56
C THR A 857 29.19 -31.43 -9.95
N TYR A 858 29.02 -30.24 -10.54
CA TYR A 858 28.13 -29.20 -10.05
C TYR A 858 27.07 -28.89 -11.11
N GLN A 859 25.85 -28.60 -10.67
CA GLN A 859 24.77 -28.11 -11.54
C GLN A 859 23.93 -27.08 -10.78
N TRP A 860 24.01 -25.82 -11.18
CA TRP A 860 23.17 -24.76 -10.61
C TRP A 860 21.73 -24.84 -11.15
N GLN A 861 20.79 -24.49 -10.28
CA GLN A 861 19.35 -24.46 -10.54
C GLN A 861 18.76 -23.14 -10.07
N LYS A 862 17.78 -22.63 -10.82
CA LYS A 862 17.00 -21.43 -10.51
C LYS A 862 15.54 -21.80 -10.26
N ALA A 863 14.88 -21.11 -9.33
CA ALA A 863 13.43 -21.09 -9.20
C ALA A 863 12.96 -19.62 -9.18
N GLU A 864 11.91 -19.32 -9.95
CA GLU A 864 11.35 -17.97 -10.06
C GLU A 864 10.50 -17.61 -8.83
N SER A 865 10.56 -16.35 -8.41
CA SER A 865 9.82 -15.81 -7.26
C SER A 865 8.30 -16.06 -7.30
N GLN A 866 7.72 -16.23 -8.49
CA GLN A 866 6.28 -16.39 -8.72
C GLN A 866 5.85 -17.85 -8.95
N ALA A 867 6.80 -18.79 -9.03
CA ALA A 867 6.51 -20.21 -9.27
C ALA A 867 6.49 -21.00 -7.95
N THR A 868 5.64 -22.03 -7.86
CA THR A 868 5.37 -22.86 -6.67
C THR A 868 6.53 -23.79 -6.26
N GLY A 869 7.78 -23.30 -6.24
CA GLY A 869 8.94 -24.01 -5.67
C GLY A 869 9.64 -25.02 -6.57
N THR A 870 9.42 -25.00 -7.89
CA THR A 870 10.10 -25.92 -8.83
C THR A 870 11.44 -25.33 -9.30
N PHE A 871 12.54 -26.03 -9.05
CA PHE A 871 13.89 -25.64 -9.49
C PHE A 871 14.22 -26.26 -10.85
N THR A 872 14.70 -25.43 -11.78
CA THR A 872 15.14 -25.85 -13.13
C THR A 872 16.64 -25.67 -13.29
N ASN A 873 17.30 -26.59 -13.99
CA ASN A 873 18.73 -26.50 -14.28
C ASN A 873 19.06 -25.27 -15.14
N ILE A 874 20.06 -24.52 -14.72
CA ILE A 874 20.63 -23.43 -15.52
C ILE A 874 21.65 -24.05 -16.49
N ALA A 875 21.39 -23.93 -17.79
CA ALA A 875 22.23 -24.52 -18.82
C ALA A 875 23.69 -24.03 -18.72
N GLY A 876 24.64 -24.97 -18.68
CA GLY A 876 26.08 -24.68 -18.65
C GLY A 876 26.64 -24.19 -17.30
N ALA A 877 25.81 -24.03 -16.27
CA ALA A 877 26.25 -23.58 -14.96
C ALA A 877 26.77 -24.75 -14.11
N THR A 878 28.01 -25.19 -14.39
CA THR A 878 28.62 -26.39 -13.78
C THR A 878 29.89 -26.11 -12.97
N SER A 879 30.16 -24.85 -12.65
CA SER A 879 31.30 -24.44 -11.83
C SER A 879 30.91 -24.28 -10.36
N THR A 880 31.91 -24.15 -9.47
CA THR A 880 31.71 -23.84 -8.04
C THR A 880 31.17 -22.42 -7.81
N THR A 881 31.13 -21.59 -8.85
CA THR A 881 30.51 -20.27 -8.86
C THR A 881 29.54 -20.11 -10.02
N TYR A 882 28.51 -19.29 -9.84
CA TYR A 882 27.56 -18.90 -10.89
C TYR A 882 27.31 -17.40 -10.84
N SER A 883 27.43 -16.74 -11.99
CA SER A 883 27.21 -15.30 -12.14
C SER A 883 26.00 -15.02 -13.02
N HIS A 884 25.15 -14.08 -12.60
CA HIS A 884 23.92 -13.69 -13.29
C HIS A 884 23.85 -12.17 -13.45
N SER A 885 23.44 -11.69 -14.63
CA SER A 885 23.20 -10.26 -14.87
C SER A 885 21.78 -9.90 -14.40
N VAL A 886 21.70 -9.05 -13.38
CA VAL A 886 20.46 -8.81 -12.64
C VAL A 886 19.51 -7.89 -13.41
N THR A 887 18.27 -8.33 -13.58
CA THR A 887 17.13 -7.56 -14.06
C THR A 887 16.12 -7.31 -12.93
N ALA A 888 15.14 -6.44 -13.13
CA ALA A 888 14.12 -6.16 -12.11
C ALA A 888 13.25 -7.39 -11.81
N ASP A 889 13.02 -8.24 -12.82
CA ASP A 889 12.19 -9.45 -12.71
C ASP A 889 12.86 -10.56 -11.90
N ASP A 890 14.18 -10.48 -11.70
CA ASP A 890 14.92 -11.46 -10.89
C ASP A 890 14.69 -11.30 -9.37
N ASN A 891 13.92 -10.29 -8.95
CA ASN A 891 13.69 -10.01 -7.54
C ASN A 891 12.91 -11.14 -6.85
N GLY A 892 13.55 -11.79 -5.89
CA GLY A 892 12.98 -12.89 -5.12
C GLY A 892 13.32 -14.27 -5.66
N ASP A 893 14.05 -14.35 -6.78
CA ASP A 893 14.47 -15.62 -7.36
C ASP A 893 15.43 -16.38 -6.44
N LEU A 894 15.34 -17.71 -6.50
CA LEU A 894 16.11 -18.62 -5.66
C LEU A 894 17.13 -19.39 -6.49
N PHE A 895 18.36 -19.47 -6.01
CA PHE A 895 19.46 -20.18 -6.64
C PHE A 895 20.00 -21.27 -5.71
N ARG A 896 20.16 -22.49 -6.24
CA ARG A 896 20.80 -23.59 -5.51
C ARG A 896 21.69 -24.40 -6.44
N VAL A 897 22.53 -25.27 -5.88
CA VAL A 897 23.41 -26.15 -6.65
C VAL A 897 23.29 -27.59 -6.17
N VAL A 898 23.26 -28.51 -7.13
CA VAL A 898 23.32 -29.95 -6.89
C VAL A 898 24.75 -30.41 -7.14
N VAL A 899 25.35 -31.06 -6.14
CA VAL A 899 26.72 -31.58 -6.18
C VAL A 899 26.65 -33.11 -6.23
N THR A 900 27.25 -33.72 -7.25
CA THR A 900 27.12 -35.18 -7.51
C THR A 900 28.50 -35.81 -7.65
N ASN A 901 28.79 -36.85 -6.86
CA ASN A 901 29.95 -37.73 -7.04
C ASN A 901 29.47 -39.15 -7.40
N ALA A 902 30.31 -40.17 -7.25
CA ALA A 902 29.95 -41.57 -7.53
C ALA A 902 28.94 -42.20 -6.54
N ALA A 903 28.64 -41.52 -5.43
CA ALA A 903 27.54 -41.83 -4.51
C ALA A 903 26.31 -40.94 -4.81
N ASP A 904 25.36 -40.83 -3.87
CA ASP A 904 24.15 -40.02 -4.06
C ASP A 904 24.44 -38.50 -4.12
N PRO A 905 23.62 -37.71 -4.86
CA PRO A 905 23.80 -36.27 -4.96
C PRO A 905 23.41 -35.52 -3.68
N THR A 906 24.15 -34.46 -3.36
CA THR A 906 23.86 -33.54 -2.25
C THR A 906 23.41 -32.19 -2.79
N THR A 907 22.27 -31.67 -2.31
CA THR A 907 21.71 -30.38 -2.74
C THR A 907 21.99 -29.27 -1.72
N SER A 908 22.41 -28.09 -2.18
CA SER A 908 22.62 -26.92 -1.31
C SER A 908 21.32 -26.32 -0.78
N ARG A 909 21.41 -25.43 0.21
CA ARG A 909 20.31 -24.49 0.48
C ARG A 909 20.05 -23.61 -0.74
N ALA A 910 18.83 -23.11 -0.84
CA ALA A 910 18.48 -22.07 -1.80
C ALA A 910 18.92 -20.70 -1.26
N ALA A 911 19.61 -19.93 -2.09
CA ALA A 911 20.03 -18.55 -1.85
C ALA A 911 19.10 -17.59 -2.62
N LYS A 912 18.58 -16.57 -1.94
CA LYS A 912 17.67 -15.57 -2.50
C LYS A 912 18.42 -14.40 -3.13
N LEU A 913 18.02 -14.00 -4.33
CA LEU A 913 18.44 -12.75 -4.97
C LEU A 913 17.44 -11.64 -4.65
N THR A 914 17.91 -10.56 -4.03
CA THR A 914 17.11 -9.35 -3.81
C THR A 914 17.61 -8.25 -4.72
N VAL A 915 16.72 -7.63 -5.50
CA VAL A 915 17.09 -6.62 -6.50
C VAL A 915 16.69 -5.23 -6.02
N ILE A 916 17.66 -4.31 -5.98
CA ILE A 916 17.41 -2.89 -5.71
C ILE A 916 17.12 -2.19 -7.04
N THR A 917 15.94 -1.56 -7.15
CA THR A 917 15.56 -0.73 -8.29
C THR A 917 15.38 0.72 -7.87
N VAL A 918 15.34 1.66 -8.82
CA VAL A 918 15.16 3.09 -8.52
C VAL A 918 13.86 3.32 -7.72
N PRO A 919 13.82 4.32 -6.81
CA PRO A 919 12.63 4.58 -6.00
C PRO A 919 11.42 4.97 -6.86
N THR A 920 10.22 4.77 -6.33
CA THR A 920 8.97 5.22 -6.97
C THR A 920 8.25 6.20 -6.06
N ILE A 921 7.88 7.39 -6.57
CA ILE A 921 7.04 8.34 -5.82
C ILE A 921 5.58 7.96 -6.03
N THR A 922 4.88 7.60 -4.95
CA THR A 922 3.46 7.24 -4.97
C THR A 922 2.56 8.42 -4.60
N ARG A 923 3.10 9.41 -3.86
CA ARG A 923 2.41 10.68 -3.62
C ARG A 923 3.38 11.86 -3.70
N HIS A 924 3.15 12.73 -4.68
CA HIS A 924 3.86 14.00 -4.80
C HIS A 924 3.43 15.00 -3.72
N PRO A 925 4.30 15.95 -3.35
CA PRO A 925 3.91 17.09 -2.53
C PRO A 925 2.78 17.88 -3.20
N VAL A 926 1.95 18.52 -2.37
CA VAL A 926 0.83 19.36 -2.83
C VAL A 926 1.01 20.80 -2.36
N ASN A 927 0.37 21.75 -3.06
CA ASN A 927 0.37 23.17 -2.67
C ASN A 927 -0.22 23.32 -1.26
N SER A 928 0.43 24.12 -0.43
CA SER A 928 -0.01 24.40 0.94
C SER A 928 -0.33 25.88 1.11
N LEU A 929 -1.42 26.15 1.82
CA LEU A 929 -1.82 27.49 2.23
C LEU A 929 -1.46 27.68 3.70
N VAL A 930 -0.55 28.60 3.99
CA VAL A 930 0.03 28.76 5.34
C VAL A 930 -0.02 30.22 5.76
N SER A 931 -0.32 30.48 7.03
CA SER A 931 -0.26 31.84 7.57
C SER A 931 1.20 32.24 7.83
N SER A 932 1.59 33.48 7.49
CA SER A 932 2.93 33.99 7.76
C SER A 932 3.31 33.81 9.23
N GLY A 933 4.50 33.26 9.49
CA GLY A 933 5.02 32.94 10.81
C GLY A 933 4.63 31.55 11.33
N GLN A 934 3.74 30.82 10.64
CA GLN A 934 3.41 29.42 10.96
C GLN A 934 4.32 28.45 10.19
N ASN A 935 4.42 27.22 10.70
CA ASN A 935 5.19 26.17 10.04
C ASN A 935 4.46 25.68 8.78
N ALA A 936 5.13 25.80 7.64
CA ALA A 936 4.74 25.13 6.41
C ALA A 936 5.37 23.74 6.39
N THR A 937 4.55 22.70 6.16
CA THR A 937 5.02 21.31 6.04
C THR A 937 4.73 20.78 4.64
N LEU A 938 5.79 20.38 3.94
CA LEU A 938 5.74 19.68 2.66
C LEU A 938 6.06 18.20 2.90
N SER A 939 5.38 17.29 2.21
CA SER A 939 5.62 15.85 2.37
C SER A 939 5.59 15.11 1.03
N VAL A 940 6.31 14.01 0.95
CA VAL A 940 6.33 13.08 -0.18
C VAL A 940 6.16 11.66 0.35
N VAL A 941 5.53 10.79 -0.43
CA VAL A 941 5.50 9.34 -0.16
C VAL A 941 6.19 8.62 -1.32
N ALA A 942 7.20 7.81 -0.98
CA ALA A 942 7.97 7.04 -1.95
C ALA A 942 8.22 5.61 -1.46
N SER A 943 8.31 4.64 -2.38
CA SER A 943 8.69 3.26 -2.11
C SER A 943 10.16 3.01 -2.41
N ALA A 944 10.81 2.24 -1.53
CA ALA A 944 12.25 2.03 -1.56
C ALA A 944 12.74 0.96 -2.55
N ASN A 945 11.81 0.13 -3.05
CA ASN A 945 12.06 -1.01 -3.93
C ASN A 945 13.35 -1.79 -3.55
N ASN A 946 13.39 -2.23 -2.28
CA ASN A 946 14.50 -2.94 -1.60
C ASN A 946 15.79 -2.14 -1.30
N GLY A 947 15.88 -0.88 -1.71
CA GLY A 947 17.00 0.02 -1.35
C GLY A 947 16.74 0.87 -0.11
N THR A 948 17.71 1.71 0.25
CA THR A 948 17.54 2.69 1.34
C THR A 948 17.14 4.05 0.76
N LEU A 949 16.00 4.59 1.19
CA LEU A 949 15.55 5.92 0.72
C LEU A 949 16.35 7.04 1.38
N SER A 950 16.79 7.97 0.54
CA SER A 950 17.36 9.26 0.90
C SER A 950 16.56 10.36 0.21
N TYR A 951 16.38 11.50 0.90
CA TYR A 951 15.61 12.63 0.39
C TYR A 951 16.51 13.86 0.34
N GLN A 952 16.27 14.73 -0.63
CA GLN A 952 16.86 16.05 -0.69
C GLN A 952 15.83 17.03 -1.22
N TRP A 953 15.30 17.89 -0.35
CA TRP A 953 14.42 18.97 -0.77
C TRP A 953 15.20 20.06 -1.48
N GLN A 954 14.57 20.66 -2.49
CA GLN A 954 15.12 21.72 -3.30
C GLN A 954 14.13 22.89 -3.40
N ARG A 955 14.64 24.12 -3.47
CA ARG A 955 13.88 25.36 -3.66
C ARG A 955 14.31 26.06 -4.95
N ALA A 956 13.35 26.62 -5.66
CA ALA A 956 13.55 27.52 -6.80
C ALA A 956 12.77 28.83 -6.55
N ASP A 957 13.21 29.90 -7.22
CA ASP A 957 12.61 31.24 -7.14
C ASP A 957 11.17 31.26 -7.69
N LYS A 958 10.43 32.29 -7.27
CA LYS A 958 9.03 32.59 -7.57
C LYS A 958 8.76 32.82 -9.06
N THR A 959 9.77 33.28 -9.79
CA THR A 959 9.60 33.74 -11.17
C THR A 959 9.73 32.64 -12.22
N THR A 960 10.53 31.59 -11.95
CA THR A 960 10.77 30.49 -12.89
C THR A 960 11.13 29.17 -12.17
N PRO A 961 10.33 28.10 -12.34
CA PRO A 961 10.59 26.79 -11.71
C PRO A 961 11.61 25.96 -12.52
N THR A 962 12.77 26.54 -12.85
CA THR A 962 13.82 25.88 -13.64
C THR A 962 15.11 25.66 -12.86
N ASN A 963 15.46 26.57 -11.93
CA ASN A 963 16.74 26.55 -11.22
C ASN A 963 16.56 26.14 -9.75
N PHE A 964 16.48 24.83 -9.49
CA PHE A 964 16.33 24.30 -8.13
C PHE A 964 17.69 24.10 -7.44
N SER A 965 17.78 24.58 -6.19
CA SER A 965 18.95 24.43 -5.32
C SER A 965 18.62 23.60 -4.07
N ASN A 966 19.58 22.82 -3.59
CA ASN A 966 19.40 21.97 -2.42
C ASN A 966 19.20 22.82 -1.15
N ILE A 967 18.17 22.47 -0.37
CA ILE A 967 17.94 23.04 0.95
C ILE A 967 18.77 22.24 1.96
N ALA A 968 19.71 22.91 2.63
CA ALA A 968 20.59 22.26 3.60
C ALA A 968 19.81 21.62 4.75
N GLY A 969 20.12 20.36 5.07
CA GLY A 969 19.50 19.61 6.18
C GLY A 969 18.08 19.09 5.92
N ALA A 970 17.46 19.42 4.79
CA ALA A 970 16.13 18.96 4.42
C ALA A 970 16.18 17.57 3.77
N THR A 971 16.46 16.55 4.58
CA THR A 971 16.74 15.17 4.10
C THR A 971 15.71 14.13 4.53
N ASN A 972 14.56 14.56 5.04
CA ASN A 972 13.48 13.69 5.46
C ASN A 972 12.34 13.66 4.42
N ALA A 973 11.46 12.65 4.51
CA ALA A 973 10.26 12.54 3.67
C ALA A 973 9.29 13.72 3.84
N SER A 974 9.41 14.47 4.94
CA SER A 974 8.76 15.76 5.11
C SER A 974 9.78 16.86 5.39
N TYR A 975 9.48 18.06 4.90
CA TYR A 975 10.24 19.27 5.18
C TYR A 975 9.32 20.30 5.82
N SER A 976 9.67 20.74 7.02
CA SER A 976 8.93 21.76 7.76
C SER A 976 9.82 22.95 8.06
N PHE A 977 9.29 24.16 7.85
CA PHE A 977 9.99 25.40 8.14
C PHE A 977 9.00 26.51 8.51
N ALA A 978 9.44 27.50 9.29
CA ALA A 978 8.64 28.67 9.60
C ALA A 978 8.54 29.54 8.34
N SER A 979 7.33 29.69 7.82
CA SER A 979 7.09 30.45 6.59
C SER A 979 7.07 31.95 6.86
N THR A 980 7.55 32.74 5.91
CA THR A 980 7.51 34.20 5.93
C THR A 980 6.81 34.74 4.67
N THR A 981 6.43 36.02 4.66
CA THR A 981 5.88 36.66 3.45
C THR A 981 6.87 36.65 2.27
N GLU A 982 8.18 36.53 2.53
CA GLU A 982 9.20 36.39 1.50
C GLU A 982 9.19 35.02 0.82
N ASP A 983 8.55 34.00 1.40
CA ASP A 983 8.46 32.67 0.79
C ASP A 983 7.24 32.51 -0.15
N TYR A 984 6.37 33.54 -0.23
CA TYR A 984 5.18 33.52 -1.08
C TYR A 984 5.54 33.32 -2.56
N GLY A 985 5.03 32.25 -3.18
CA GLY A 985 5.23 31.94 -4.59
C GLY A 985 6.48 31.10 -4.89
N ASP A 986 7.30 30.77 -3.89
CA ASP A 986 8.46 29.91 -4.12
C ASP A 986 8.06 28.48 -4.47
N HIS A 987 8.93 27.83 -5.26
CA HIS A 987 8.72 26.49 -5.75
C HIS A 987 9.58 25.49 -4.98
N PHE A 988 8.96 24.41 -4.51
CA PHE A 988 9.64 23.34 -3.77
C PHE A 988 9.45 22.00 -4.47
N ARG A 989 10.50 21.18 -4.52
CA ARG A 989 10.43 19.78 -4.95
C ARG A 989 11.38 18.93 -4.12
N VAL A 990 11.27 17.62 -4.22
CA VAL A 990 12.17 16.69 -3.55
C VAL A 990 12.76 15.69 -4.55
N VAL A 991 14.05 15.46 -4.42
CA VAL A 991 14.75 14.36 -5.09
C VAL A 991 14.80 13.20 -4.10
N VAL A 992 14.27 12.06 -4.51
CA VAL A 992 14.27 10.82 -3.73
C VAL A 992 15.24 9.85 -4.39
N SER A 993 16.22 9.36 -3.65
CA SER A 993 17.29 8.50 -4.17
C SER A 993 17.51 7.24 -3.32
N ASN A 994 18.02 6.20 -3.97
CA ASN A 994 18.60 5.03 -3.33
C ASN A 994 19.86 4.60 -4.11
N GLU A 995 20.39 3.41 -3.79
CA GLU A 995 21.59 2.84 -4.40
C GLU A 995 21.46 2.57 -5.91
N ALA A 996 20.23 2.46 -6.43
CA ALA A 996 19.95 2.26 -7.85
C ALA A 996 19.83 3.57 -8.65
N GLY A 997 19.53 4.70 -7.99
CA GLY A 997 19.40 6.00 -8.64
C GLY A 997 18.39 6.91 -7.96
N SER A 998 17.88 7.91 -8.70
CA SER A 998 17.01 8.95 -8.15
C SER A 998 15.79 9.23 -9.01
N VAL A 999 14.68 9.59 -8.37
CA VAL A 999 13.46 10.12 -8.98
C VAL A 999 13.17 11.51 -8.39
N THR A 1000 12.66 12.43 -9.21
CA THR A 1000 12.34 13.80 -8.78
C THR A 1000 10.83 14.00 -8.74
N SER A 1001 10.32 14.64 -7.68
CA SER A 1001 8.90 14.97 -7.57
C SER A 1001 8.50 16.11 -8.52
N ASN A 1002 7.20 16.22 -8.81
CA ASN A 1002 6.61 17.50 -9.24
C ASN A 1002 6.93 18.59 -8.21
N TYR A 1003 7.01 19.84 -8.68
CA TYR A 1003 7.18 20.99 -7.78
C TYR A 1003 5.82 21.51 -7.30
N VAL A 1004 5.83 22.16 -6.13
CA VAL A 1004 4.68 22.83 -5.52
C VAL A 1004 4.99 24.30 -5.27
N SER A 1005 3.97 25.14 -5.32
CA SER A 1005 4.08 26.56 -4.98
C SER A 1005 3.55 26.83 -3.58
N LEU A 1006 4.26 27.66 -2.81
CA LEU A 1006 3.86 28.02 -1.46
C LEU A 1006 2.95 29.25 -1.46
N ASN A 1007 1.74 29.11 -0.91
CA ASN A 1007 0.80 30.22 -0.75
C ASN A 1007 0.80 30.70 0.70
N ILE A 1008 1.13 31.97 0.91
CA ILE A 1008 1.24 32.62 2.22
C ILE A 1008 0.19 33.73 2.37
N ILE A 1009 -0.60 33.66 3.45
CA ILE A 1009 -1.53 34.72 3.88
C ILE A 1009 -0.96 35.42 5.12
N SER A 1010 -1.06 36.74 5.23
CA SER A 1010 -0.72 37.49 6.46
C SER A 1010 -1.89 38.37 6.93
N LEU A 1011 -1.83 38.91 8.15
CA LEU A 1011 -2.86 39.82 8.69
C LEU A 1011 -3.17 40.95 7.70
N PRO A 1012 -4.42 41.42 7.60
CA PRO A 1012 -4.77 42.48 6.65
C PRO A 1012 -4.10 43.80 7.04
N THR A 1013 -3.65 44.58 6.06
CA THR A 1013 -3.03 45.89 6.32
C THR A 1013 -4.00 47.01 5.97
N ILE A 1014 -4.33 47.89 6.92
CA ILE A 1014 -5.12 49.10 6.64
C ILE A 1014 -4.21 50.11 5.92
N THR A 1015 -4.46 50.36 4.64
CA THR A 1015 -3.69 51.28 3.80
C THR A 1015 -4.26 52.70 3.79
N THR A 1016 -5.54 52.86 4.15
CA THR A 1016 -6.16 54.18 4.32
C THR A 1016 -7.08 54.15 5.52
N GLN A 1017 -6.74 54.95 6.54
CA GLN A 1017 -7.54 55.09 7.76
C GLN A 1017 -8.78 55.95 7.51
N PRO A 1018 -9.90 55.71 8.21
CA PRO A 1018 -11.01 56.64 8.22
C PRO A 1018 -10.60 57.97 8.87
N VAL A 1019 -11.34 59.04 8.56
CA VAL A 1019 -11.05 60.40 9.04
C VAL A 1019 -12.24 60.96 9.81
N SER A 1020 -11.99 61.72 10.89
CA SER A 1020 -13.04 62.46 11.62
C SER A 1020 -13.70 63.52 10.73
N VAL A 1021 -15.00 63.72 10.89
CA VAL A 1021 -15.78 64.65 10.05
C VAL A 1021 -16.52 65.66 10.91
N THR A 1022 -16.47 66.94 10.50
CA THR A 1022 -17.25 68.04 11.08
C THR A 1022 -18.26 68.54 10.04
N THR A 1023 -19.54 68.64 10.40
CA THR A 1023 -20.61 69.07 9.49
C THR A 1023 -21.74 69.80 10.23
N SER A 1024 -22.70 70.39 9.52
CA SER A 1024 -23.92 70.97 10.09
C SER A 1024 -25.04 69.93 10.20
N VAL A 1025 -26.08 70.21 11.02
CA VAL A 1025 -27.26 69.34 11.14
C VAL A 1025 -27.84 68.97 9.76
N GLY A 1026 -28.11 67.68 9.56
CA GLY A 1026 -28.66 67.13 8.31
C GLY A 1026 -27.65 66.98 7.14
N GLY A 1027 -26.37 67.30 7.35
CA GLY A 1027 -25.31 67.10 6.35
C GLY A 1027 -25.04 65.62 6.03
N SER A 1028 -24.39 65.35 4.90
CA SER A 1028 -24.00 63.98 4.51
C SER A 1028 -22.61 63.65 5.03
N VAL A 1029 -22.45 62.53 5.75
CA VAL A 1029 -21.16 62.08 6.31
C VAL A 1029 -20.89 60.64 5.91
N THR A 1030 -19.72 60.38 5.33
CA THR A 1030 -19.25 59.04 4.95
C THR A 1030 -17.96 58.72 5.67
N PHE A 1031 -17.89 57.53 6.29
CA PHE A 1031 -16.64 56.96 6.79
C PHE A 1031 -16.22 55.81 5.86
N SER A 1032 -14.96 55.82 5.44
CA SER A 1032 -14.39 54.81 4.53
C SER A 1032 -13.03 54.34 5.02
N ILE A 1033 -12.72 53.08 4.76
CA ILE A 1033 -11.43 52.46 5.05
C ILE A 1033 -10.95 51.68 3.82
N VAL A 1034 -9.65 51.65 3.58
CA VAL A 1034 -9.04 50.78 2.56
C VAL A 1034 -8.06 49.85 3.25
N ALA A 1035 -8.14 48.56 2.93
CA ALA A 1035 -7.25 47.54 3.46
C ALA A 1035 -6.79 46.58 2.38
N ASN A 1036 -5.52 46.14 2.44
CA ASN A 1036 -4.97 45.08 1.63
C ASN A 1036 -5.20 43.74 2.33
N ALA A 1037 -5.73 42.77 1.58
CA ALA A 1037 -6.06 41.44 2.09
C ALA A 1037 -4.84 40.55 2.32
N ASN A 1038 -3.68 40.95 1.80
CA ASN A 1038 -2.42 40.21 1.87
C ASN A 1038 -2.59 38.73 1.51
N ASN A 1039 -3.18 38.51 0.33
CA ASN A 1039 -3.53 37.20 -0.26
C ASN A 1039 -4.65 36.41 0.43
N GLY A 1040 -5.30 36.98 1.45
CA GLY A 1040 -6.49 36.43 2.09
C GLY A 1040 -7.79 37.06 1.58
N THR A 1041 -8.89 36.77 2.27
CA THR A 1041 -10.23 37.35 2.04
C THR A 1041 -10.56 38.31 3.18
N ILE A 1042 -10.86 39.58 2.89
CA ILE A 1042 -11.22 40.57 3.92
C ILE A 1042 -12.72 40.56 4.22
N SER A 1043 -13.03 40.70 5.50
CA SER A 1043 -14.31 41.18 6.01
C SER A 1043 -14.14 42.44 6.89
N TYR A 1044 -15.15 43.28 6.92
CA TYR A 1044 -15.19 44.53 7.69
C TYR A 1044 -16.27 44.49 8.78
N LYS A 1045 -16.02 45.16 9.90
CA LYS A 1045 -17.01 45.32 10.96
C LYS A 1045 -16.86 46.68 11.63
N TRP A 1046 -17.89 47.52 11.52
CA TRP A 1046 -17.89 48.84 12.14
C TRP A 1046 -18.52 48.82 13.53
N GLN A 1047 -17.87 49.51 14.47
CA GLN A 1047 -18.38 49.74 15.81
C GLN A 1047 -18.52 51.23 16.11
N LYS A 1048 -19.49 51.60 16.95
CA LYS A 1048 -19.71 52.97 17.40
C LYS A 1048 -19.74 53.08 18.93
N ALA A 1049 -19.29 54.21 19.44
CA ALA A 1049 -19.47 54.62 20.83
C ALA A 1049 -20.16 55.98 20.87
N VAL A 1050 -21.32 56.04 21.55
CA VAL A 1050 -22.09 57.28 21.74
C VAL A 1050 -21.28 58.33 22.51
N PRO A 1051 -21.60 59.63 22.41
CA PRO A 1051 -20.85 60.69 23.09
C PRO A 1051 -20.72 60.42 24.59
N GLY A 1052 -19.49 60.51 25.12
CA GLY A 1052 -19.20 60.25 26.54
C GLY A 1052 -19.08 58.77 26.95
N SER A 1053 -19.43 57.81 26.08
CA SER A 1053 -19.25 56.38 26.35
C SER A 1053 -17.85 55.89 25.98
N SER A 1054 -17.25 55.04 26.82
CA SER A 1054 -16.03 54.28 26.50
C SER A 1054 -16.30 52.98 25.73
N ASN A 1055 -17.55 52.51 25.71
CA ASN A 1055 -17.91 51.19 25.18
C ASN A 1055 -18.32 51.29 23.71
N PHE A 1056 -17.63 50.54 22.86
CA PHE A 1056 -17.95 50.38 21.44
C PHE A 1056 -18.93 49.21 21.26
N VAL A 1057 -19.99 49.45 20.51
CA VAL A 1057 -21.00 48.45 20.13
C VAL A 1057 -21.05 48.30 18.62
N ASP A 1058 -21.39 47.12 18.14
CA ASP A 1058 -21.52 46.84 16.71
C ASP A 1058 -22.56 47.77 16.06
N TYR A 1059 -22.20 48.36 14.91
CA TYR A 1059 -23.04 49.33 14.21
C TYR A 1059 -23.55 48.81 12.86
N LEU A 1060 -22.64 48.50 11.92
CA LEU A 1060 -22.97 48.03 10.57
C LEU A 1060 -21.99 46.92 10.13
N GLY A 1061 -22.51 46.03 9.27
CA GLY A 1061 -21.81 44.82 8.78
C GLY A 1061 -20.80 45.08 7.65
N ASN A 1062 -20.47 44.00 6.93
CA ASN A 1062 -19.33 43.80 6.03
C ASN A 1062 -19.14 44.81 4.86
N TYR A 1063 -18.83 46.07 5.17
CA TYR A 1063 -18.61 47.13 4.20
C TYR A 1063 -17.36 47.95 4.50
N ALA A 1064 -16.56 48.23 3.46
CA ALA A 1064 -15.39 49.11 3.54
C ALA A 1064 -15.76 50.60 3.74
N SER A 1065 -17.02 50.97 3.54
CA SER A 1065 -17.51 52.32 3.83
C SER A 1065 -18.99 52.33 4.19
N PHE A 1066 -19.43 53.34 4.92
CA PHE A 1066 -20.85 53.60 5.17
C PHE A 1066 -21.11 55.11 5.25
N THR A 1067 -22.34 55.50 4.93
CA THR A 1067 -22.82 56.88 5.02
C THR A 1067 -23.88 56.98 6.12
N LEU A 1068 -23.79 58.00 6.96
CA LEU A 1068 -24.79 58.29 8.00
C LEU A 1068 -26.07 58.84 7.36
N SER A 1069 -27.23 58.44 7.90
CA SER A 1069 -28.49 59.03 7.47
C SER A 1069 -28.58 60.49 7.96
N SER A 1070 -29.35 61.33 7.26
CA SER A 1070 -29.57 62.73 7.69
C SER A 1070 -30.17 62.83 9.10
N ASN A 1071 -30.90 61.79 9.54
CA ASN A 1071 -31.47 61.70 10.89
C ASN A 1071 -30.42 61.37 11.97
N ASP A 1072 -29.27 60.81 11.58
CA ASP A 1072 -28.16 60.51 12.50
C ASP A 1072 -27.18 61.68 12.63
N VAL A 1073 -27.22 62.65 11.71
CA VAL A 1073 -26.36 63.85 11.70
C VAL A 1073 -27.08 64.99 12.44
N ILE A 1074 -27.21 64.83 13.76
CA ILE A 1074 -27.86 65.77 14.67
C ILE A 1074 -26.91 66.17 15.81
N VAL A 1075 -27.14 67.33 16.43
CA VAL A 1075 -26.29 67.85 17.53
C VAL A 1075 -26.14 66.85 18.67
N ALA A 1076 -27.20 66.07 18.99
CA ALA A 1076 -27.16 65.05 20.05
C ALA A 1076 -26.16 63.91 19.79
N ASN A 1077 -25.79 63.66 18.53
CA ASN A 1077 -24.81 62.66 18.13
C ASN A 1077 -23.41 63.26 17.93
N SER A 1078 -23.24 64.57 18.12
CA SER A 1078 -21.92 65.23 18.08
C SER A 1078 -21.03 64.66 19.19
N GLY A 1079 -19.83 64.18 18.82
CA GLY A 1079 -18.93 63.44 19.70
C GLY A 1079 -19.05 61.91 19.60
N THR A 1080 -19.91 61.37 18.72
CA THR A 1080 -19.97 59.91 18.46
C THR A 1080 -18.67 59.45 17.79
N ARG A 1081 -18.11 58.35 18.29
CA ARG A 1081 -16.84 57.78 17.81
C ARG A 1081 -17.07 56.48 17.05
N TYR A 1082 -16.32 56.25 15.98
CA TYR A 1082 -16.40 55.06 15.14
C TYR A 1082 -15.02 54.42 14.96
N LEU A 1083 -14.99 53.10 14.82
CA LEU A 1083 -13.81 52.33 14.40
C LEU A 1083 -14.25 51.14 13.53
N CYS A 1084 -13.34 50.64 12.70
CA CYS A 1084 -13.54 49.46 11.88
C CYS A 1084 -12.56 48.36 12.28
N ILE A 1085 -13.05 47.13 12.42
CA ILE A 1085 -12.25 45.92 12.54
C ILE A 1085 -12.21 45.26 11.16
N VAL A 1086 -11.01 45.04 10.63
CA VAL A 1086 -10.77 44.39 9.35
C VAL A 1086 -10.21 43.00 9.62
N THR A 1087 -10.88 41.95 9.16
CA THR A 1087 -10.53 40.55 9.47
C THR A 1087 -10.29 39.75 8.21
N ASN A 1088 -9.24 38.95 8.18
CA ASN A 1088 -9.06 37.86 7.22
C ASN A 1088 -8.87 36.52 7.94
N GLU A 1089 -8.51 35.47 7.20
CA GLU A 1089 -8.33 34.10 7.70
C GLU A 1089 -7.25 33.99 8.79
N VAL A 1090 -6.33 34.96 8.87
CA VAL A 1090 -5.22 34.98 9.84
C VAL A 1090 -5.61 35.71 11.13
N GLY A 1091 -6.51 36.69 11.05
CA GLY A 1091 -6.94 37.49 12.19
C GLY A 1091 -7.39 38.88 11.81
N SER A 1092 -7.41 39.79 12.79
CA SER A 1092 -8.02 41.11 12.63
C SER A 1092 -7.12 42.28 13.00
N VAL A 1093 -7.27 43.40 12.29
CA VAL A 1093 -6.62 44.67 12.56
C VAL A 1093 -7.67 45.76 12.73
N THR A 1094 -7.52 46.60 13.74
CA THR A 1094 -8.46 47.67 14.08
C THR A 1094 -7.98 49.02 13.54
N SER A 1095 -8.90 49.81 12.98
CA SER A 1095 -8.63 51.16 12.49
C SER A 1095 -8.38 52.16 13.62
N SER A 1096 -7.91 53.35 13.26
CA SER A 1096 -7.98 54.51 14.16
C SER A 1096 -9.43 54.85 14.50
N ILE A 1097 -9.64 55.40 15.71
CA ILE A 1097 -10.94 55.91 16.14
C ILE A 1097 -11.17 57.28 15.50
N VAL A 1098 -12.33 57.47 14.87
CA VAL A 1098 -12.74 58.73 14.25
C VAL A 1098 -13.97 59.30 14.92
N THR A 1099 -14.12 60.62 14.91
CA THR A 1099 -15.20 61.32 15.61
C THR A 1099 -16.08 62.08 14.63
N LEU A 1100 -17.40 62.01 14.83
CA LEU A 1100 -18.39 62.87 14.19
C LEU A 1100 -18.58 64.14 15.02
N THR A 1101 -18.42 65.32 14.42
CA THR A 1101 -18.76 66.61 15.04
C THR A 1101 -19.91 67.25 14.26
N VAL A 1102 -21.02 67.57 14.92
CA VAL A 1102 -22.19 68.21 14.31
C VAL A 1102 -22.39 69.60 14.91
N ASN A 1103 -22.30 70.63 14.07
CA ASN A 1103 -22.58 72.02 14.44
C ASN A 1103 -24.09 72.32 14.28
N PRO A 1104 -24.68 73.13 15.19
CA PRO A 1104 -26.10 73.50 15.15
C PRO A 1104 -26.57 74.12 13.82
#